data_AF-A0A5J5C3I5-F1
#
_entry.id   AF-A0A5J5C3I5-F1
#
_cell.length_a   1.000
_cell.length_b   1.000
_cell.length_c   1.000
_cell.angle_alpha   90.00
_cell.angle_beta   90.00
_cell.angle_gamma   90.00
#
_symmetry.space_group_name_H-M   'P 1'
#
loop_
_entity.id
_entity.type
_entity.pdbx_description
1 polymer ?
#
loop_
_entity_poly.entity_id
_entity_poly.type
_entity_poly.pdbx_seq_one_letter_code
_entity_poly.pdbx_strand_id
1 'polypeptide(L)'
;MVSRGIFGWSPPHIQPLTPVSEVSEPPESPSPYLEPGTGAETAAVDEDEEIEEAEETEPPPAAVAFSGLFACADGFDWILMFAGSLAAMVHGSALVVYLHLFGKVIQLLSFDHSQRSDELFQKFAQHALYIIYIASGVFAAGWIEVSCWILTGERQTAVIRSKYVQVLLNQDMSFFDTYGNNGDIVSQVLGDVLLIQSALSEKVGNYIHNMATFFSGLVFGFVNCWQIALLTLATGPFIVAAGGISNIFLHRLAENIQDAYAEAASVAEQAVSYIRTLYAFTNETLAKYSYATSLQATLRYGILISLVQGLGLGFTYGIAICSCALQLWVGRFLVTHRKASGGEIIAAIFAIILSGLGLNQAATNFYSFEQGRIAAYRLYEMISRSSSTVNQDGSTLISVQGNIEFRNVYFSYLSRPEIPILSGFYLTVPARKTVALVGRNGSGKSSIIPLMERFYDPTLGEVLLDGENIKSLNLEWLRNQIGLVTQEPALLSLSIRDNITYGRSNATSDQIEEAAKIAHAHAFISSLEKGYETQVGRAGLALTEEQKIKLSVARAVLSNPSILLLDEVTGGLDFEAERTVQEALDIIMLGRSTIIIARRLSLIRNADYIAVMEEGQLVEMGTHDELLSLDGLYAELLRCEEAVKLPKRTPTKNYEETTTFQIEKDSSSNNSFQEPSSPKMIKSPSLQRANGIHVIELTDGTYDSHESPKNQITPREKLPDNGLPLDAADNAPSIERQDSLEMRLPELPKIDVTSAKQQTPNASDPESPVSPLLTSDPKNERSHSKTFTRSKSQVNYVPTKQDESGPVYSKPPPFWRLVRLSFAEWLYAVFGSIGAAIFGSFNPLFAYVLALVVTAYYRAEGHHLHYYVNKWCLIITCMGIVTVVANFLQHFYFGIMGEKMTERIRRMMFSAMLQNEVGWFNGEENSGDTLSIHLANDATFVRAAFSNRLSIFIQDSAAVVVAILIGMLLEWRLAFVALATIPILTVSAIAQKMWLAGFSRGIQEMHRKAHLVLEDAVRNVYTVVAFCAGNKVMELYRLQLREIYIQSFLHGGAIGFAFGFSQFLLFSCNALLLWYTAISIKNGYY
;
A
#
# COMPACT_ATOMS: atom_id res chain seq x y z
N MET A 1 3.79 -15.91 43.83
CA MET A 1 3.39 -17.34 43.85
C MET A 1 3.13 -17.79 42.43
N VAL A 2 3.45 -19.04 42.05
CA VAL A 2 3.26 -19.54 40.67
C VAL A 2 1.99 -20.38 40.56
N SER A 3 1.01 -19.92 39.77
CA SER A 3 -0.16 -20.71 39.39
C SER A 3 0.20 -21.69 38.28
N ARG A 4 -0.09 -22.98 38.46
CA ARG A 4 0.16 -24.01 37.44
C ARG A 4 -1.02 -24.12 36.48
N GLY A 5 -0.76 -23.93 35.19
CA GLY A 5 -1.73 -24.18 34.12
C GLY A 5 -2.16 -25.65 34.04
N ILE A 6 -3.39 -25.89 33.59
CA ILE A 6 -4.09 -27.19 33.65
C ILE A 6 -3.53 -28.25 32.66
N PHE A 7 -2.75 -27.84 31.67
CA PHE A 7 -2.03 -28.74 30.78
C PHE A 7 -0.54 -28.76 31.14
N GLY A 8 -0.08 -29.88 31.71
CA GLY A 8 1.26 -30.03 32.27
C GLY A 8 2.39 -30.15 31.23
N TRP A 9 2.66 -29.07 30.51
CA TRP A 9 3.81 -28.92 29.61
C TRP A 9 4.81 -27.92 30.20
N SER A 10 5.98 -28.42 30.63
CA SER A 10 7.14 -27.59 30.92
C SER A 10 7.92 -27.31 29.63
N PRO A 11 8.31 -26.06 29.32
CA PRO A 11 9.17 -25.79 28.18
C PRO A 11 10.57 -26.41 28.40
N PRO A 12 11.27 -26.87 27.34
CA PRO A 12 12.64 -27.33 27.47
C PRO A 12 13.57 -26.14 27.76
N HIS A 13 14.55 -26.34 28.63
CA HIS A 13 15.62 -25.35 28.84
C HIS A 13 16.43 -25.17 27.55
N ILE A 14 16.42 -23.95 27.01
CA ILE A 14 17.42 -23.46 26.07
C ILE A 14 18.50 -22.77 26.90
N GLN A 15 19.75 -23.22 26.80
CA GLN A 15 20.88 -22.43 27.30
C GLN A 15 21.10 -21.25 26.34
N PRO A 16 21.18 -20.00 26.81
CA PRO A 16 21.58 -18.90 25.95
C PRO A 16 23.03 -19.12 25.49
N LEU A 17 23.25 -19.11 24.18
CA LEU A 17 24.59 -19.02 23.62
C LEU A 17 25.11 -17.60 23.87
N THR A 18 26.41 -17.49 24.16
CA THR A 18 27.06 -16.23 24.52
C THR A 18 27.01 -15.22 23.35
N PRO A 19 26.59 -13.96 23.58
CA PRO A 19 26.72 -12.92 22.56
C PRO A 19 28.20 -12.65 22.25
N VAL A 20 28.51 -12.44 20.97
CA VAL A 20 29.88 -12.14 20.52
C VAL A 20 30.10 -10.62 20.57
N SER A 21 30.62 -10.16 21.70
CA SER A 21 31.33 -8.88 21.90
C SER A 21 30.86 -7.68 21.05
N GLU A 22 29.92 -6.91 21.57
CA GLU A 22 29.81 -5.49 21.18
C GLU A 22 30.99 -4.69 21.75
N VAL A 23 31.24 -3.51 21.17
CA VAL A 23 32.44 -2.70 21.43
C VAL A 23 32.23 -1.81 22.66
N SER A 24 33.27 -1.71 23.49
CA SER A 24 33.27 -0.95 24.74
C SER A 24 33.12 0.56 24.56
N GLU A 25 32.18 1.15 25.30
CA GLU A 25 32.13 2.59 25.57
C GLU A 25 33.32 3.07 26.42
N PRO A 26 33.72 4.36 26.34
CA PRO A 26 34.80 4.92 27.15
C PRO A 26 34.35 5.25 28.58
N PRO A 27 35.22 5.16 29.59
CA PRO A 27 34.90 5.53 30.97
C PRO A 27 34.90 7.05 31.18
N GLU A 28 33.87 7.58 31.84
CA GLU A 28 33.84 8.97 32.30
C GLU A 28 34.85 9.25 33.42
N SER A 29 35.32 10.49 33.50
CA SER A 29 36.26 10.95 34.52
C SER A 29 35.55 11.61 35.71
N PRO A 30 35.94 11.33 36.97
CA PRO A 30 35.33 11.97 38.12
C PRO A 30 35.83 13.41 38.28
N SER A 31 34.89 14.38 38.37
CA SER A 31 35.20 15.76 38.80
C SER A 31 34.84 15.96 40.29
N PRO A 32 35.64 16.65 41.12
CA PRO A 32 35.48 16.57 42.58
C PRO A 32 35.22 17.93 43.27
N TYR A 33 33.95 18.31 43.49
CA TYR A 33 33.59 19.41 44.39
C TYR A 33 32.26 19.20 45.10
N LEU A 34 32.31 19.14 46.44
CA LEU A 34 31.20 19.47 47.35
C LEU A 34 31.76 19.64 48.78
N GLU A 35 31.60 20.84 49.36
CA GLU A 35 31.80 21.08 50.80
C GLU A 35 30.44 21.12 51.54
N PRO A 36 30.40 20.83 52.86
CA PRO A 36 29.16 20.51 53.57
C PRO A 36 28.50 21.71 54.27
N GLY A 37 27.17 21.69 54.41
CA GLY A 37 26.45 22.78 55.11
C GLY A 37 24.99 22.51 55.50
N THR A 38 24.80 21.81 56.63
CA THR A 38 23.67 21.93 57.61
C THR A 38 22.20 21.91 57.14
N GLY A 39 21.37 21.11 57.82
CA GLY A 39 19.91 21.26 57.85
C GLY A 39 19.18 19.93 57.89
N ALA A 40 18.72 19.51 59.06
CA ALA A 40 17.95 18.28 59.23
C ALA A 40 16.61 18.57 59.89
N GLU A 41 15.51 18.13 59.27
CA GLU A 41 14.28 17.81 60.01
C GLU A 41 13.46 16.75 59.26
N THR A 42 12.89 15.85 60.06
CA THR A 42 12.11 14.64 59.76
C THR A 42 11.27 14.59 58.47
N ALA A 43 11.44 13.50 57.71
CA ALA A 43 10.41 12.94 56.82
C ALA A 43 9.85 11.63 57.43
N ALA A 44 8.63 11.26 57.05
CA ALA A 44 7.98 10.01 57.49
C ALA A 44 8.35 8.83 56.58
N VAL A 45 7.90 7.62 56.95
CA VAL A 45 7.96 6.44 56.09
C VAL A 45 6.70 6.42 55.23
N ASP A 46 6.87 6.68 53.94
CA ASP A 46 5.93 6.27 52.89
C ASP A 46 6.54 5.08 52.13
N GLU A 47 5.69 4.30 51.46
CA GLU A 47 6.07 3.02 50.83
C GLU A 47 6.70 3.24 49.44
N ASP A 48 7.68 2.41 49.06
CA ASP A 48 8.30 2.45 47.72
C ASP A 48 7.29 1.97 46.65
N GLU A 49 6.44 2.85 46.15
CA GLU A 49 5.75 2.64 44.88
C GLU A 49 6.78 2.69 43.74
N GLU A 50 6.94 1.57 43.03
CA GLU A 50 7.70 1.52 41.78
C GLU A 50 7.04 2.48 40.77
N ILE A 51 7.67 3.62 40.51
CA ILE A 51 7.26 4.52 39.43
C ILE A 51 7.58 3.84 38.10
N GLU A 52 6.63 3.05 37.60
CA GLU A 52 6.57 2.74 36.17
C GLU A 52 6.55 4.08 35.41
N GLU A 53 7.50 4.28 34.50
CA GLU A 53 7.41 5.37 33.53
C GLU A 53 6.18 5.11 32.66
N ALA A 54 5.06 5.73 33.03
CA ALA A 54 3.82 5.61 32.29
C ALA A 54 4.06 6.09 30.85
N GLU A 55 3.87 5.21 29.87
CA GLU A 55 3.84 5.61 28.47
C GLU A 55 2.94 6.85 28.34
N GLU A 56 3.47 7.94 27.78
CA GLU A 56 2.63 9.06 27.35
C GLU A 56 1.72 8.56 26.23
N THR A 57 0.56 8.04 26.61
CA THR A 57 -0.50 7.64 25.68
C THR A 57 -0.90 8.87 24.88
N GLU A 58 -0.44 8.93 23.61
CA GLU A 58 -0.81 10.01 22.69
C GLU A 58 -2.32 10.24 22.78
N PRO A 59 -2.78 11.50 22.95
CA PRO A 59 -4.20 11.77 23.06
C PRO A 59 -4.90 11.21 21.81
N PRO A 60 -6.07 10.55 21.97
CA PRO A 60 -6.70 9.82 20.87
C PRO A 60 -6.89 10.77 19.68
N PRO A 61 -6.54 10.33 18.45
CA PRO A 61 -6.44 11.20 17.29
C PRO A 61 -7.76 11.95 17.11
N ALA A 62 -7.68 13.28 17.16
CA ALA A 62 -8.86 14.14 17.14
C ALA A 62 -9.72 13.79 15.92
N ALA A 63 -11.02 13.61 16.15
CA ALA A 63 -11.94 13.04 15.18
C ALA A 63 -13.22 13.86 15.14
N VAL A 64 -13.66 14.24 13.94
CA VAL A 64 -14.87 15.07 13.75
C VAL A 64 -16.08 14.35 14.34
N ALA A 65 -17.07 15.07 14.86
CA ALA A 65 -18.37 14.48 15.15
C ALA A 65 -18.98 13.84 13.88
N PHE A 66 -19.74 12.75 14.01
CA PHE A 66 -20.28 12.02 12.85
C PHE A 66 -21.13 12.91 11.91
N SER A 67 -21.88 13.88 12.46
CA SER A 67 -22.60 14.90 11.70
C SER A 67 -21.68 15.82 10.87
N GLY A 68 -20.45 16.05 11.31
CA GLY A 68 -19.47 16.88 10.62
C GLY A 68 -18.86 16.22 9.39
N LEU A 69 -18.91 14.90 9.24
CA LEU A 69 -18.60 14.23 7.96
C LEU A 69 -19.45 14.81 6.82
N PHE A 70 -20.73 15.08 7.13
CA PHE A 70 -21.74 15.56 6.18
C PHE A 70 -21.77 17.11 6.07
N ALA A 71 -20.75 17.81 6.58
CA ALA A 71 -20.70 19.28 6.58
C ALA A 71 -20.59 19.92 5.18
N CYS A 72 -20.43 19.11 4.13
CA CYS A 72 -20.44 19.55 2.73
C CYS A 72 -21.68 19.10 1.93
N ALA A 73 -22.68 18.47 2.56
CA ALA A 73 -23.92 18.05 1.92
C ALA A 73 -24.82 19.24 1.55
N ASP A 74 -25.28 19.30 0.30
CA ASP A 74 -26.27 20.28 -0.15
C ASP A 74 -27.73 19.80 0.01
N GLY A 75 -28.70 20.67 -0.32
CA GLY A 75 -30.12 20.36 -0.18
C GLY A 75 -30.62 19.20 -1.08
N PHE A 76 -29.89 18.86 -2.14
CA PHE A 76 -30.18 17.70 -2.99
C PHE A 76 -29.51 16.43 -2.43
N ASP A 77 -28.31 16.54 -1.87
CA ASP A 77 -27.66 15.46 -1.12
C ASP A 77 -28.54 14.99 0.05
N TRP A 78 -29.19 15.90 0.78
CA TRP A 78 -30.16 15.54 1.82
C TRP A 78 -31.37 14.75 1.29
N ILE A 79 -31.86 15.07 0.10
CA ILE A 79 -32.96 14.32 -0.55
C ILE A 79 -32.47 12.93 -0.98
N LEU A 80 -31.26 12.83 -1.55
CA LEU A 80 -30.65 11.55 -1.93
C LEU A 80 -30.40 10.66 -0.70
N MET A 81 -29.81 11.19 0.37
CA MET A 81 -29.57 10.45 1.61
C MET A 81 -30.88 9.96 2.23
N PHE A 82 -31.94 10.79 2.23
CA PHE A 82 -33.26 10.36 2.72
C PHE A 82 -33.86 9.23 1.87
N ALA A 83 -33.84 9.36 0.54
CA ALA A 83 -34.35 8.34 -0.38
C ALA A 83 -33.54 7.03 -0.28
N GLY A 84 -32.20 7.13 -0.26
CA GLY A 84 -31.29 5.99 -0.11
C GLY A 84 -31.41 5.30 1.25
N SER A 85 -31.65 6.05 2.33
CA SER A 85 -31.91 5.48 3.67
C SER A 85 -33.22 4.70 3.72
N LEU A 86 -34.31 5.28 3.19
CA LEU A 86 -35.61 4.61 3.13
C LEU A 86 -35.54 3.33 2.27
N ALA A 87 -34.82 3.39 1.15
CA ALA A 87 -34.59 2.25 0.28
C ALA A 87 -33.76 1.14 0.97
N ALA A 88 -32.66 1.50 1.66
CA ALA A 88 -31.86 0.57 2.46
C ALA A 88 -32.69 -0.12 3.55
N MET A 89 -33.58 0.61 4.24
CA MET A 89 -34.49 0.05 5.23
C MET A 89 -35.45 -0.98 4.63
N VAL A 90 -36.06 -0.67 3.47
CA VAL A 90 -36.94 -1.61 2.76
C VAL A 90 -36.15 -2.86 2.32
N HIS A 91 -34.97 -2.68 1.73
CA HIS A 91 -34.14 -3.76 1.22
C HIS A 91 -33.67 -4.72 2.33
N GLY A 92 -33.09 -4.21 3.43
CA GLY A 92 -32.65 -5.04 4.56
C GLY A 92 -33.80 -5.81 5.22
N SER A 93 -34.98 -5.20 5.32
CA SER A 93 -36.17 -5.87 5.85
C SER A 93 -36.70 -7.01 4.97
N ALA A 94 -36.45 -6.95 3.65
CA ALA A 94 -37.12 -7.82 2.68
C ALA A 94 -36.76 -9.30 2.82
N LEU A 95 -35.51 -9.63 3.18
CA LEU A 95 -35.08 -11.01 3.40
C LEU A 95 -35.78 -11.63 4.63
N VAL A 96 -36.04 -10.83 5.66
CA VAL A 96 -36.77 -11.27 6.86
C VAL A 96 -38.28 -11.41 6.55
N VAL A 97 -38.86 -10.48 5.80
CA VAL A 97 -40.25 -10.59 5.30
C VAL A 97 -40.42 -11.85 4.44
N TYR A 98 -39.45 -12.17 3.59
CA TYR A 98 -39.40 -13.40 2.82
C TYR A 98 -39.38 -14.66 3.72
N LEU A 99 -38.59 -14.68 4.80
CA LEU A 99 -38.61 -15.81 5.76
C LEU A 99 -39.96 -15.97 6.47
N HIS A 100 -40.62 -14.87 6.84
CA HIS A 100 -41.97 -14.92 7.42
C HIS A 100 -43.00 -15.47 6.41
N LEU A 101 -42.91 -15.08 5.13
CA LEU A 101 -43.73 -15.65 4.06
C LEU A 101 -43.41 -17.14 3.84
N PHE A 102 -42.14 -17.53 3.87
CA PHE A 102 -41.70 -18.93 3.74
C PHE A 102 -42.21 -19.81 4.90
N GLY A 103 -42.28 -19.29 6.13
CA GLY A 103 -42.93 -19.96 7.25
C GLY A 103 -44.42 -20.25 6.99
N LYS A 104 -45.14 -19.31 6.38
CA LYS A 104 -46.54 -19.50 5.95
C LYS A 104 -46.68 -20.49 4.78
N VAL A 105 -45.72 -20.51 3.84
CA VAL A 105 -45.66 -21.53 2.79
C VAL A 105 -45.47 -22.93 3.39
N ILE A 106 -44.61 -23.08 4.40
CA ILE A 106 -44.45 -24.35 5.15
C ILE A 106 -45.76 -24.73 5.86
N GLN A 107 -46.52 -23.76 6.38
CA GLN A 107 -47.80 -24.03 7.03
C GLN A 107 -48.86 -24.60 6.07
N LEU A 108 -48.73 -24.40 4.75
CA LEU A 108 -49.62 -25.04 3.77
C LEU A 108 -49.52 -26.59 3.76
N LEU A 109 -48.44 -27.18 4.30
CA LEU A 109 -48.32 -28.63 4.49
C LEU A 109 -49.23 -29.18 5.59
N SER A 110 -49.92 -28.33 6.38
CA SER A 110 -50.90 -28.78 7.38
C SER A 110 -52.30 -29.04 6.81
N PHE A 111 -52.54 -28.80 5.52
CA PHE A 111 -53.81 -29.12 4.88
C PHE A 111 -53.83 -30.59 4.45
N ASP A 112 -54.88 -31.31 4.88
CA ASP A 112 -55.05 -32.72 4.57
C ASP A 112 -55.26 -32.97 3.06
N HIS A 113 -54.68 -34.05 2.54
CA HIS A 113 -54.70 -34.40 1.11
C HIS A 113 -56.09 -34.82 0.60
N SER A 114 -57.12 -34.88 1.46
CA SER A 114 -58.51 -35.09 1.07
C SER A 114 -59.17 -33.86 0.41
N GLN A 115 -58.59 -32.67 0.52
CA GLN A 115 -59.10 -31.44 -0.12
C GLN A 115 -58.52 -31.20 -1.53
N ARG A 116 -59.28 -30.49 -2.37
CA ARG A 116 -58.99 -30.25 -3.80
C ARG A 116 -57.55 -29.78 -4.06
N SER A 117 -56.81 -30.55 -4.86
CA SER A 117 -55.46 -30.21 -5.33
C SER A 117 -55.40 -28.85 -6.07
N ASP A 118 -56.47 -28.46 -6.76
CA ASP A 118 -56.61 -27.13 -7.38
C ASP A 118 -56.53 -25.97 -6.38
N GLU A 119 -57.04 -26.13 -5.15
CA GLU A 119 -57.03 -25.08 -4.14
C GLU A 119 -55.64 -24.93 -3.51
N LEU A 120 -54.95 -26.05 -3.26
CA LEU A 120 -53.55 -26.05 -2.85
C LEU A 120 -52.66 -25.44 -3.94
N PHE A 121 -52.88 -25.79 -5.20
CA PHE A 121 -52.19 -25.17 -6.34
C PHE A 121 -52.37 -23.65 -6.38
N GLN A 122 -53.61 -23.14 -6.23
CA GLN A 122 -53.86 -21.70 -6.16
C GLN A 122 -53.14 -21.04 -4.99
N LYS A 123 -53.18 -21.64 -3.79
CA LYS A 123 -52.48 -21.14 -2.60
C LYS A 123 -50.96 -21.06 -2.81
N PHE A 124 -50.32 -22.11 -3.32
CA PHE A 124 -48.89 -22.09 -3.61
C PHE A 124 -48.51 -21.10 -4.72
N ALA A 125 -49.29 -21.03 -5.81
CA ALA A 125 -49.06 -20.08 -6.89
C ALA A 125 -49.19 -18.62 -6.43
N GLN A 126 -50.15 -18.32 -5.54
CA GLN A 126 -50.30 -17.00 -4.91
C GLN A 126 -49.08 -16.62 -4.05
N HIS A 127 -48.50 -17.57 -3.30
CA HIS A 127 -47.30 -17.31 -2.51
C HIS A 127 -46.04 -17.15 -3.38
N ALA A 128 -45.90 -17.90 -4.47
CA ALA A 128 -44.84 -17.69 -5.45
C ALA A 128 -44.93 -16.28 -6.09
N LEU A 129 -46.15 -15.83 -6.39
CA LEU A 129 -46.42 -14.47 -6.90
C LEU A 129 -46.07 -13.39 -5.86
N TYR A 130 -46.35 -13.61 -4.57
CA TYR A 130 -45.88 -12.72 -3.49
C TYR A 130 -44.35 -12.65 -3.39
N ILE A 131 -43.62 -13.74 -3.63
CA ILE A 131 -42.14 -13.69 -3.69
C ILE A 131 -41.66 -12.84 -4.88
N ILE A 132 -42.35 -12.86 -6.02
CA ILE A 132 -42.03 -11.98 -7.17
C ILE A 132 -42.31 -10.51 -6.81
N TYR A 133 -43.39 -10.19 -6.08
CA TYR A 133 -43.62 -8.83 -5.60
C TYR A 133 -42.53 -8.35 -4.63
N ILE A 134 -42.05 -9.23 -3.73
CA ILE A 134 -40.89 -8.92 -2.87
C ILE A 134 -39.64 -8.69 -3.76
N ALA A 135 -39.38 -9.55 -4.75
CA ALA A 135 -38.26 -9.40 -5.67
C ALA A 135 -38.28 -8.06 -6.42
N SER A 136 -39.44 -7.62 -6.93
CA SER A 136 -39.59 -6.33 -7.60
C SER A 136 -39.46 -5.13 -6.64
N GLY A 137 -39.89 -5.27 -5.38
CA GLY A 137 -39.64 -4.27 -4.34
C GLY A 137 -38.14 -4.15 -4.00
N VAL A 138 -37.47 -5.30 -3.83
CA VAL A 138 -36.02 -5.40 -3.60
C VAL A 138 -35.21 -4.84 -4.77
N PHE A 139 -35.63 -5.09 -6.02
CA PHE A 139 -35.02 -4.50 -7.21
C PHE A 139 -34.97 -2.97 -7.13
N ALA A 140 -36.12 -2.34 -6.90
CA ALA A 140 -36.24 -0.89 -6.84
C ALA A 140 -35.51 -0.32 -5.61
N ALA A 141 -35.62 -0.99 -4.45
CA ALA A 141 -34.97 -0.58 -3.22
C ALA A 141 -33.43 -0.65 -3.35
N GLY A 142 -32.87 -1.79 -3.75
CA GLY A 142 -31.41 -1.95 -3.90
C GLY A 142 -30.82 -1.02 -4.97
N TRP A 143 -31.57 -0.70 -6.03
CA TRP A 143 -31.14 0.30 -7.01
C TRP A 143 -31.10 1.71 -6.41
N ILE A 144 -32.19 2.16 -5.78
CA ILE A 144 -32.26 3.51 -5.18
C ILE A 144 -31.23 3.67 -4.05
N GLU A 145 -31.10 2.67 -3.19
CA GLU A 145 -30.09 2.60 -2.11
C GLU A 145 -28.68 2.86 -2.64
N VAL A 146 -28.19 1.98 -3.53
CA VAL A 146 -26.80 2.01 -3.99
C VAL A 146 -26.53 3.25 -4.83
N SER A 147 -27.43 3.64 -5.74
CA SER A 147 -27.22 4.80 -6.59
C SER A 147 -27.28 6.13 -5.81
N CYS A 148 -28.15 6.27 -4.81
CA CYS A 148 -28.20 7.49 -3.99
C CYS A 148 -26.97 7.65 -3.09
N TRP A 149 -26.53 6.57 -2.43
CA TRP A 149 -25.36 6.63 -1.53
C TRP A 149 -24.04 6.85 -2.28
N ILE A 150 -23.83 6.20 -3.43
CA ILE A 150 -22.66 6.46 -4.28
C ILE A 150 -22.66 7.91 -4.78
N LEU A 151 -23.78 8.40 -5.32
CA LEU A 151 -23.86 9.75 -5.87
C LEU A 151 -23.64 10.84 -4.81
N THR A 152 -24.20 10.67 -3.61
CA THR A 152 -24.06 11.64 -2.51
C THR A 152 -22.61 11.69 -2.01
N GLY A 153 -21.97 10.52 -1.85
CA GLY A 153 -20.57 10.46 -1.43
C GLY A 153 -19.63 11.10 -2.45
N GLU A 154 -19.81 10.84 -3.75
CA GLU A 154 -19.02 11.48 -4.82
C GLU A 154 -19.20 13.01 -4.84
N ARG A 155 -20.44 13.51 -4.71
CA ARG A 155 -20.74 14.95 -4.68
C ARG A 155 -20.02 15.66 -3.53
N GLN A 156 -20.18 15.16 -2.31
CA GLN A 156 -19.52 15.75 -1.14
C GLN A 156 -18.00 15.62 -1.21
N THR A 157 -17.48 14.47 -1.66
CA THR A 157 -16.03 14.26 -1.79
C THR A 157 -15.42 15.18 -2.85
N ALA A 158 -16.10 15.45 -3.97
CA ALA A 158 -15.65 16.42 -4.98
C ALA A 158 -15.61 17.86 -4.43
N VAL A 159 -16.57 18.24 -3.58
CA VAL A 159 -16.56 19.55 -2.88
C VAL A 159 -15.41 19.62 -1.87
N ILE A 160 -15.17 18.57 -1.08
CA ILE A 160 -14.05 18.49 -0.13
C ILE A 160 -12.71 18.58 -0.88
N ARG A 161 -12.53 17.82 -1.97
CA ARG A 161 -11.36 17.89 -2.87
C ARG A 161 -11.12 19.31 -3.37
N SER A 162 -12.13 19.99 -3.94
CA SER A 162 -11.92 21.35 -4.47
C SER A 162 -11.65 22.39 -3.38
N LYS A 163 -12.24 22.26 -2.18
CA LYS A 163 -11.93 23.14 -1.03
C LYS A 163 -10.50 22.91 -0.55
N TYR A 164 -10.11 21.65 -0.34
CA TYR A 164 -8.77 21.29 0.11
C TYR A 164 -7.69 21.83 -0.84
N VAL A 165 -7.84 21.59 -2.16
CA VAL A 165 -6.86 22.07 -3.15
C VAL A 165 -6.81 23.61 -3.20
N GLN A 166 -7.94 24.29 -3.00
CA GLN A 166 -7.97 25.76 -2.95
C GLN A 166 -7.24 26.31 -1.71
N VAL A 167 -7.32 25.61 -0.58
CA VAL A 167 -6.57 25.94 0.63
C VAL A 167 -5.07 25.64 0.45
N LEU A 168 -4.74 24.46 -0.09
CA LEU A 168 -3.35 24.02 -0.29
C LEU A 168 -2.58 24.96 -1.22
N LEU A 169 -3.15 25.34 -2.38
CA LEU A 169 -2.52 26.26 -3.33
C LEU A 169 -2.39 27.70 -2.80
N ASN A 170 -3.01 28.01 -1.66
CA ASN A 170 -2.98 29.31 -0.99
C ASN A 170 -2.23 29.26 0.36
N GLN A 171 -1.46 28.19 0.66
CA GLN A 171 -0.61 28.17 1.86
C GLN A 171 0.66 29.02 1.68
N ASP A 172 1.13 29.61 2.78
CA ASP A 172 2.42 30.29 2.87
C ASP A 172 3.58 29.30 2.62
N MET A 173 4.69 29.76 2.02
CA MET A 173 5.76 28.85 1.55
C MET A 173 6.39 28.02 2.70
N SER A 174 6.49 28.63 3.89
CA SER A 174 6.96 27.98 5.11
C SER A 174 6.18 26.72 5.51
N PHE A 175 4.91 26.59 5.08
CA PHE A 175 4.16 25.34 5.27
C PHE A 175 4.85 24.18 4.54
N PHE A 176 5.19 24.36 3.26
CA PHE A 176 5.80 23.31 2.44
C PHE A 176 7.19 22.93 2.96
N ASP A 177 8.01 23.91 3.34
CA ASP A 177 9.36 23.69 3.86
C ASP A 177 9.37 22.88 5.16
N THR A 178 8.32 22.98 5.99
CA THR A 178 8.19 22.24 7.25
C THR A 178 7.88 20.76 7.02
N TYR A 179 7.18 20.41 5.92
CA TYR A 179 6.79 19.03 5.63
C TYR A 179 7.83 18.25 4.79
N GLY A 180 8.82 18.93 4.19
CA GLY A 180 10.02 18.33 3.60
C GLY A 180 9.85 17.55 2.29
N ASN A 181 8.72 16.88 2.07
CA ASN A 181 8.39 16.21 0.81
C ASN A 181 6.94 16.52 0.39
N ASN A 182 6.78 17.57 -0.42
CA ASN A 182 5.48 18.08 -0.88
C ASN A 182 4.58 17.02 -1.57
N GLY A 183 5.18 15.98 -2.18
CA GLY A 183 4.43 14.88 -2.81
C GLY A 183 3.79 13.92 -1.81
N ASP A 184 4.38 13.74 -0.62
CA ASP A 184 3.84 12.87 0.42
C ASP A 184 2.57 13.49 1.03
N ILE A 185 2.51 14.82 1.20
CA ILE A 185 1.30 15.54 1.65
C ILE A 185 0.12 15.26 0.71
N VAL A 186 0.36 15.38 -0.60
CA VAL A 186 -0.66 15.19 -1.64
C VAL A 186 -1.09 13.73 -1.76
N SER A 187 -0.19 12.79 -1.44
CA SER A 187 -0.47 11.35 -1.42
C SER A 187 -1.25 10.93 -0.15
N GLN A 188 -0.86 11.45 1.02
CA GLN A 188 -1.57 11.25 2.28
C GLN A 188 -3.02 11.76 2.19
N VAL A 189 -3.22 12.95 1.63
CA VAL A 189 -4.57 13.51 1.48
C VAL A 189 -5.40 12.78 0.43
N LEU A 190 -4.80 12.16 -0.59
CA LEU A 190 -5.55 11.24 -1.45
C LEU A 190 -6.09 10.04 -0.64
N GLY A 191 -5.27 9.48 0.26
CA GLY A 191 -5.70 8.44 1.20
C GLY A 191 -6.84 8.89 2.10
N ASP A 192 -6.67 10.02 2.81
CA ASP A 192 -7.70 10.57 3.71
C ASP A 192 -9.01 10.87 2.98
N VAL A 193 -8.95 11.45 1.78
CA VAL A 193 -10.14 11.71 0.96
C VAL A 193 -10.84 10.42 0.52
N LEU A 194 -10.11 9.33 0.24
CA LEU A 194 -10.71 8.03 -0.09
C LEU A 194 -11.34 7.34 1.13
N LEU A 195 -10.76 7.50 2.33
CA LEU A 195 -11.37 7.04 3.60
C LEU A 195 -12.69 7.78 3.86
N ILE A 196 -12.71 9.11 3.70
CA ILE A 196 -13.92 9.93 3.80
C ILE A 196 -14.96 9.52 2.75
N GLN A 197 -14.55 9.31 1.50
CA GLN A 197 -15.45 8.88 0.43
C GLN A 197 -16.12 7.53 0.74
N SER A 198 -15.36 6.56 1.25
CA SER A 198 -15.87 5.27 1.71
C SER A 198 -16.86 5.44 2.88
N ALA A 199 -16.51 6.25 3.87
CA ALA A 199 -17.33 6.53 5.04
C ALA A 199 -18.63 7.31 4.73
N LEU A 200 -18.66 8.12 3.66
CA LEU A 200 -19.82 8.91 3.22
C LEU A 200 -20.74 8.20 2.22
N SER A 201 -20.31 7.09 1.61
CA SER A 201 -21.05 6.40 0.55
C SER A 201 -21.56 5.03 0.97
N GLU A 202 -20.93 3.97 0.46
CA GLU A 202 -21.35 2.57 0.58
C GLU A 202 -21.57 2.14 2.03
N LYS A 203 -20.68 2.55 2.95
CA LYS A 203 -20.71 2.06 4.34
C LYS A 203 -21.91 2.58 5.15
N VAL A 204 -22.42 3.77 4.83
CA VAL A 204 -23.65 4.31 5.48
C VAL A 204 -24.89 3.55 5.02
N GLY A 205 -25.03 3.33 3.71
CA GLY A 205 -26.11 2.52 3.15
C GLY A 205 -26.10 1.10 3.74
N ASN A 206 -24.96 0.41 3.66
CA ASN A 206 -24.79 -0.92 4.25
C ASN A 206 -25.06 -0.96 5.76
N TYR A 207 -24.74 0.10 6.52
CA TYR A 207 -25.04 0.16 7.95
C TYR A 207 -26.55 0.26 8.21
N ILE A 208 -27.24 1.15 7.50
CA ILE A 208 -28.70 1.32 7.61
C ILE A 208 -29.44 0.04 7.17
N HIS A 209 -29.01 -0.57 6.07
CA HIS A 209 -29.48 -1.88 5.60
C HIS A 209 -29.36 -2.94 6.69
N ASN A 210 -28.15 -3.13 7.23
CA ASN A 210 -27.89 -4.17 8.22
C ASN A 210 -28.58 -3.92 9.57
N MET A 211 -28.77 -2.65 9.97
CA MET A 211 -29.61 -2.30 11.11
C MET A 211 -31.10 -2.55 10.84
N ALA A 212 -31.59 -2.34 9.63
CA ALA A 212 -32.96 -2.73 9.26
C ALA A 212 -33.13 -4.26 9.27
N THR A 213 -32.15 -5.02 8.81
CA THR A 213 -32.10 -6.49 8.94
C THR A 213 -32.11 -6.94 10.41
N PHE A 214 -31.36 -6.26 11.29
CA PHE A 214 -31.37 -6.49 12.73
C PHE A 214 -32.76 -6.25 13.35
N PHE A 215 -33.29 -5.02 13.25
CA PHE A 215 -34.57 -4.69 13.90
C PHE A 215 -35.75 -5.47 13.31
N SER A 216 -35.81 -5.68 11.99
CA SER A 216 -36.86 -6.52 11.39
C SER A 216 -36.69 -7.99 11.78
N GLY A 217 -35.46 -8.52 11.84
CA GLY A 217 -35.15 -9.87 12.28
C GLY A 217 -35.64 -10.16 13.71
N LEU A 218 -35.41 -9.23 14.64
CA LEU A 218 -36.00 -9.29 15.98
C LEU A 218 -37.53 -9.26 15.94
N VAL A 219 -38.12 -8.25 15.28
CA VAL A 219 -39.59 -8.05 15.26
C VAL A 219 -40.31 -9.26 14.66
N PHE A 220 -39.92 -9.73 13.48
CA PHE A 220 -40.52 -10.93 12.88
C PHE A 220 -40.19 -12.20 13.66
N GLY A 221 -39.02 -12.30 14.30
CA GLY A 221 -38.69 -13.40 15.21
C GLY A 221 -39.70 -13.52 16.36
N PHE A 222 -39.94 -12.41 17.06
CA PHE A 222 -40.92 -12.34 18.16
C PHE A 222 -42.36 -12.51 17.70
N VAL A 223 -42.75 -11.95 16.55
CA VAL A 223 -44.10 -12.08 15.96
C VAL A 223 -44.40 -13.52 15.52
N ASN A 224 -43.41 -14.25 14.97
CA ASN A 224 -43.59 -15.66 14.60
C ASN A 224 -43.65 -16.57 15.84
N CYS A 225 -42.64 -16.50 16.73
CA CYS A 225 -42.63 -17.34 17.93
C CYS A 225 -41.71 -16.75 19.02
N TRP A 226 -42.24 -15.86 19.86
CA TRP A 226 -41.50 -15.21 20.96
C TRP A 226 -40.74 -16.18 21.88
N GLN A 227 -41.28 -17.39 22.10
CA GLN A 227 -40.70 -18.40 22.99
C GLN A 227 -39.41 -18.99 22.40
N ILE A 228 -39.38 -19.23 21.08
CA ILE A 228 -38.19 -19.70 20.37
C ILE A 228 -37.23 -18.54 20.14
N ALA A 229 -37.72 -17.35 19.79
CA ALA A 229 -36.88 -16.16 19.62
C ALA A 229 -36.07 -15.84 20.88
N LEU A 230 -36.70 -15.87 22.06
CA LEU A 230 -36.03 -15.68 23.36
C LEU A 230 -35.01 -16.78 23.65
N LEU A 231 -35.31 -18.04 23.30
CA LEU A 231 -34.36 -19.15 23.44
C LEU A 231 -33.14 -18.99 22.50
N THR A 232 -33.35 -18.63 21.23
CA THR A 232 -32.27 -18.36 20.28
C THR A 232 -31.39 -17.21 20.77
N LEU A 233 -31.99 -16.11 21.25
CA LEU A 233 -31.26 -14.99 21.87
C LEU A 233 -30.49 -15.42 23.12
N ALA A 234 -31.06 -16.25 24.00
CA ALA A 234 -30.37 -16.76 25.18
C ALA A 234 -29.17 -17.66 24.84
N THR A 235 -29.20 -18.37 23.71
CA THR A 235 -28.07 -19.19 23.25
C THR A 235 -26.98 -18.39 22.51
N GLY A 236 -27.31 -17.21 21.97
CA GLY A 236 -26.38 -16.35 21.22
C GLY A 236 -25.08 -16.01 21.97
N PRO A 237 -25.13 -15.50 23.21
CA PRO A 237 -23.95 -15.17 24.01
C PRO A 237 -22.95 -16.31 24.19
N PHE A 238 -23.40 -17.57 24.25
CA PHE A 238 -22.50 -18.72 24.35
C PHE A 238 -21.73 -19.00 23.05
N ILE A 239 -22.38 -18.81 21.90
CA ILE A 239 -21.75 -18.92 20.58
C ILE A 239 -20.75 -17.77 20.39
N VAL A 240 -21.15 -16.54 20.75
CA VAL A 240 -20.28 -15.34 20.70
C VAL A 240 -19.08 -15.48 21.65
N ALA A 241 -19.27 -16.01 22.86
CA ALA A 241 -18.16 -16.25 23.79
C ALA A 241 -17.16 -17.28 23.24
N ALA A 242 -17.63 -18.39 22.67
CA ALA A 242 -16.76 -19.41 22.07
C ALA A 242 -15.92 -18.84 20.90
N GLY A 243 -16.56 -18.12 19.98
CA GLY A 243 -15.89 -17.45 18.87
C GLY A 243 -14.94 -16.35 19.34
N GLY A 244 -15.37 -15.51 20.29
CA GLY A 244 -14.59 -14.40 20.83
C GLY A 244 -13.32 -14.86 21.57
N ILE A 245 -13.41 -15.91 22.39
CA ILE A 245 -12.24 -16.52 23.04
C ILE A 245 -11.25 -17.03 21.98
N SER A 246 -11.74 -17.73 20.95
CA SER A 246 -10.89 -18.18 19.84
C SER A 246 -10.23 -17.01 19.12
N ASN A 247 -10.95 -15.90 18.91
CA ASN A 247 -10.44 -14.74 18.21
C ASN A 247 -9.35 -14.01 19.00
N ILE A 248 -9.49 -13.90 20.33
CA ILE A 248 -8.48 -13.30 21.22
C ILE A 248 -7.17 -14.11 21.19
N PHE A 249 -7.23 -15.44 21.24
CA PHE A 249 -6.04 -16.29 21.11
C PHE A 249 -5.42 -16.20 19.71
N LEU A 250 -6.25 -16.13 18.67
CA LEU A 250 -5.80 -16.03 17.27
C LEU A 250 -5.13 -14.68 16.98
N HIS A 251 -5.63 -13.56 17.54
CA HIS A 251 -5.00 -12.23 17.44
C HIS A 251 -3.61 -12.21 18.08
N ARG A 252 -3.50 -12.69 19.33
CA ARG A 252 -2.22 -12.77 20.05
C ARG A 252 -1.17 -13.64 19.34
N LEU A 253 -1.61 -14.71 18.67
CA LEU A 253 -0.72 -15.53 17.86
C LEU A 253 -0.37 -14.88 16.51
N ALA A 254 -1.24 -14.03 15.97
CA ALA A 254 -0.97 -13.22 14.77
C ALA A 254 0.06 -12.11 15.03
N GLU A 255 0.08 -11.51 16.22
CA GLU A 255 1.15 -10.62 16.70
C GLU A 255 2.48 -11.39 16.75
N ASN A 256 2.54 -12.49 17.50
CA ASN A 256 3.77 -13.28 17.70
C ASN A 256 4.38 -13.84 16.39
N ILE A 257 3.56 -14.18 15.38
CA ILE A 257 4.07 -14.61 14.07
C ILE A 257 4.54 -13.43 13.20
N GLN A 258 4.04 -12.21 13.42
CA GLN A 258 4.50 -11.00 12.74
C GLN A 258 5.88 -10.59 13.28
N ASP A 259 6.09 -10.61 14.59
CA ASP A 259 7.39 -10.32 15.21
C ASP A 259 8.45 -11.34 14.77
N ALA A 260 8.12 -12.63 14.87
CA ALA A 260 8.94 -13.74 14.37
C ALA A 260 9.04 -13.80 12.83
N TYR A 261 8.36 -12.90 12.11
CA TYR A 261 8.59 -12.68 10.68
C TYR A 261 9.46 -11.46 10.41
N ALA A 262 9.34 -10.38 11.19
CA ALA A 262 10.22 -9.22 11.12
C ALA A 262 11.69 -9.61 11.40
N GLU A 263 11.94 -10.49 12.38
CA GLU A 263 13.27 -11.07 12.65
C GLU A 263 13.83 -11.82 11.43
N ALA A 264 12.99 -12.63 10.75
CA ALA A 264 13.42 -13.34 9.55
C ALA A 264 13.63 -12.39 8.36
N ALA A 265 12.82 -11.33 8.23
CA ALA A 265 12.93 -10.34 7.17
C ALA A 265 14.21 -9.51 7.29
N SER A 266 14.58 -9.04 8.49
CA SER A 266 15.80 -8.24 8.70
C SER A 266 17.08 -9.04 8.39
N VAL A 267 17.13 -10.33 8.72
CA VAL A 267 18.23 -11.23 8.32
C VAL A 267 18.36 -11.34 6.80
N ALA A 268 17.24 -11.39 6.06
CA ALA A 268 17.25 -11.43 4.60
C ALA A 268 17.66 -10.07 3.99
N GLU A 269 17.15 -8.97 4.55
CA GLU A 269 17.43 -7.60 4.12
C GLU A 269 18.91 -7.25 4.31
N GLN A 270 19.50 -7.55 5.47
CA GLN A 270 20.94 -7.38 5.72
C GLN A 270 21.79 -8.17 4.71
N ALA A 271 21.42 -9.42 4.42
CA ALA A 271 22.15 -10.26 3.47
C ALA A 271 22.09 -9.72 2.03
N VAL A 272 20.99 -9.05 1.64
CA VAL A 272 20.84 -8.41 0.32
C VAL A 272 21.52 -7.03 0.28
N SER A 273 21.36 -6.20 1.31
CA SER A 273 22.03 -4.90 1.42
C SER A 273 23.56 -5.04 1.37
N TYR A 274 24.11 -6.05 2.05
CA TYR A 274 25.53 -6.35 2.07
C TYR A 274 25.95 -7.46 1.10
N ILE A 275 25.19 -7.71 0.02
CA ILE A 275 25.43 -8.82 -0.93
C ILE A 275 26.85 -8.84 -1.51
N ARG A 276 27.44 -7.67 -1.78
CA ARG A 276 28.83 -7.54 -2.26
C ARG A 276 29.84 -8.05 -1.24
N THR A 277 29.62 -7.76 0.04
CA THR A 277 30.42 -8.24 1.17
C THR A 277 30.21 -9.74 1.37
N LEU A 278 28.97 -10.22 1.27
CA LEU A 278 28.60 -11.63 1.45
C LEU A 278 29.31 -12.55 0.44
N TYR A 279 29.32 -12.15 -0.84
CA TYR A 279 30.04 -12.86 -1.90
C TYR A 279 31.57 -12.70 -1.76
N ALA A 280 32.08 -11.53 -1.36
CA ALA A 280 33.52 -11.32 -1.15
C ALA A 280 34.12 -12.22 -0.05
N PHE A 281 33.31 -12.63 0.93
CA PHE A 281 33.69 -13.59 1.98
C PHE A 281 33.13 -15.01 1.77
N THR A 282 32.48 -15.31 0.63
CA THR A 282 31.90 -16.63 0.31
C THR A 282 30.99 -17.21 1.41
N ASN A 283 30.16 -16.35 2.03
CA ASN A 283 29.36 -16.67 3.21
C ASN A 283 27.87 -16.91 2.90
N GLU A 284 27.51 -17.21 1.65
CA GLU A 284 26.12 -17.40 1.21
C GLU A 284 25.44 -18.58 1.91
N THR A 285 26.21 -19.61 2.26
CA THR A 285 25.75 -20.78 3.01
C THR A 285 25.34 -20.44 4.44
N LEU A 286 26.11 -19.58 5.12
CA LEU A 286 25.82 -19.08 6.45
C LEU A 286 24.57 -18.20 6.47
N ALA A 287 24.43 -17.29 5.50
CA ALA A 287 23.21 -16.48 5.34
C ALA A 287 21.97 -17.37 5.13
N LYS A 288 22.07 -18.38 4.24
CA LYS A 288 20.98 -19.35 4.00
C LYS A 288 20.62 -20.15 5.26
N TYR A 289 21.61 -20.54 6.07
CA TYR A 289 21.37 -21.23 7.35
C TYR A 289 20.72 -20.33 8.41
N SER A 290 21.19 -19.09 8.54
CA SER A 290 20.62 -18.10 9.47
C SER A 290 19.15 -17.84 9.16
N TYR A 291 18.83 -17.45 7.92
CA TYR A 291 17.46 -17.23 7.47
C TYR A 291 16.58 -18.48 7.60
N ALA A 292 17.13 -19.66 7.28
CA ALA A 292 16.44 -20.93 7.49
C ALA A 292 16.12 -21.21 8.98
N THR A 293 16.92 -20.70 9.90
CA THR A 293 16.74 -20.88 11.35
C THR A 293 15.68 -19.93 11.88
N SER A 294 15.71 -18.64 11.54
CA SER A 294 14.69 -17.65 11.94
C SER A 294 13.29 -18.07 11.52
N LEU A 295 13.13 -18.60 10.29
CA LEU A 295 11.84 -19.12 9.79
C LEU A 295 11.24 -20.26 10.62
N GLN A 296 12.00 -20.93 11.51
CA GLN A 296 11.43 -21.94 12.41
C GLN A 296 10.47 -21.34 13.44
N ALA A 297 10.70 -20.10 13.89
CA ALA A 297 9.79 -19.42 14.83
C ALA A 297 8.44 -19.15 14.14
N THR A 298 8.48 -18.57 12.93
CA THR A 298 7.31 -18.34 12.08
C THR A 298 6.51 -19.63 11.85
N LEU A 299 7.19 -20.74 11.52
CA LEU A 299 6.56 -22.05 11.30
C LEU A 299 5.87 -22.61 12.56
N ARG A 300 6.46 -22.44 13.75
CA ARG A 300 5.86 -22.90 15.02
C ARG A 300 4.59 -22.15 15.35
N TYR A 301 4.61 -20.81 15.27
CA TYR A 301 3.42 -19.99 15.53
C TYR A 301 2.32 -20.24 14.49
N GLY A 302 2.65 -20.38 13.21
CA GLY A 302 1.68 -20.70 12.16
C GLY A 302 0.92 -22.02 12.37
N ILE A 303 1.63 -23.06 12.84
CA ILE A 303 0.99 -24.34 13.21
C ILE A 303 0.08 -24.18 14.44
N LEU A 304 0.43 -23.32 15.40
CA LEU A 304 -0.38 -23.04 16.57
C LEU A 304 -1.63 -22.20 16.23
N ILE A 305 -1.52 -21.22 15.33
CA ILE A 305 -2.68 -20.50 14.75
C ILE A 305 -3.62 -21.50 14.07
N SER A 306 -3.07 -22.42 13.27
CA SER A 306 -3.84 -23.46 12.57
C SER A 306 -4.62 -24.39 13.51
N LEU A 307 -4.03 -24.71 14.68
CA LEU A 307 -4.68 -25.48 15.74
C LEU A 307 -5.83 -24.70 16.39
N VAL A 308 -5.57 -23.44 16.79
CA VAL A 308 -6.58 -22.58 17.42
C VAL A 308 -7.74 -22.31 16.46
N GLN A 309 -7.46 -22.02 15.19
CA GLN A 309 -8.48 -21.82 14.16
C GLN A 309 -9.37 -23.06 13.98
N GLY A 310 -8.78 -24.25 13.84
CA GLY A 310 -9.54 -25.48 13.62
C GLY A 310 -10.42 -25.90 14.79
N LEU A 311 -9.89 -25.80 16.02
CA LEU A 311 -10.68 -26.09 17.22
C LEU A 311 -11.73 -25.00 17.50
N GLY A 312 -11.36 -23.72 17.38
CA GLY A 312 -12.23 -22.59 17.69
C GLY A 312 -13.43 -22.46 16.75
N LEU A 313 -13.21 -22.56 15.43
CA LEU A 313 -14.30 -22.64 14.46
C LEU A 313 -15.14 -23.89 14.69
N GLY A 314 -14.50 -25.05 14.91
CA GLY A 314 -15.17 -26.31 15.20
C GLY A 314 -16.12 -26.23 16.39
N PHE A 315 -15.66 -25.72 17.54
CA PHE A 315 -16.50 -25.52 18.73
C PHE A 315 -17.61 -24.48 18.50
N THR A 316 -17.33 -23.38 17.81
CA THR A 316 -18.33 -22.34 17.52
C THR A 316 -19.48 -22.89 16.68
N TYR A 317 -19.17 -23.63 15.61
CA TYR A 317 -20.19 -24.33 14.82
C TYR A 317 -20.88 -25.44 15.62
N GLY A 318 -20.13 -26.26 16.37
CA GLY A 318 -20.70 -27.34 17.19
C GLY A 318 -21.73 -26.83 18.22
N ILE A 319 -21.44 -25.72 18.91
CA ILE A 319 -22.36 -25.08 19.87
C ILE A 319 -23.59 -24.52 19.14
N ALA A 320 -23.42 -23.87 17.98
CA ALA A 320 -24.54 -23.36 17.18
C ALA A 320 -25.48 -24.49 16.68
N ILE A 321 -24.91 -25.63 16.26
CA ILE A 321 -25.67 -26.80 15.80
C ILE A 321 -26.44 -27.46 16.97
N CYS A 322 -25.78 -27.64 18.12
CA CYS A 322 -26.43 -28.14 19.35
C CYS A 322 -27.51 -27.18 19.87
N SER A 323 -27.32 -25.87 19.73
CA SER A 323 -28.33 -24.85 20.02
C SER A 323 -29.56 -25.00 19.11
N CYS A 324 -29.37 -25.19 17.80
CA CYS A 324 -30.47 -25.45 16.88
C CYS A 324 -31.22 -26.76 17.21
N ALA A 325 -30.49 -27.83 17.56
CA ALA A 325 -31.09 -29.07 18.03
C ALA A 325 -31.97 -28.86 19.29
N LEU A 326 -31.51 -28.04 20.24
CA LEU A 326 -32.27 -27.66 21.44
C LEU A 326 -33.52 -26.83 21.08
N GLN A 327 -33.40 -25.84 20.18
CA GLN A 327 -34.51 -25.00 19.73
C GLN A 327 -35.60 -25.83 19.05
N LEU A 328 -35.24 -26.80 18.20
CA LEU A 328 -36.19 -27.75 17.60
C LEU A 328 -36.79 -28.70 18.64
N TRP A 329 -35.99 -29.20 19.58
CA TRP A 329 -36.49 -30.07 20.65
C TRP A 329 -37.50 -29.35 21.58
N VAL A 330 -37.29 -28.06 21.86
CA VAL A 330 -38.27 -27.20 22.55
C VAL A 330 -39.48 -26.91 21.65
N GLY A 331 -39.26 -26.60 20.37
CA GLY A 331 -40.31 -26.35 19.36
C GLY A 331 -41.33 -27.48 19.27
N ARG A 332 -40.87 -28.75 19.39
CA ARG A 332 -41.72 -29.94 19.54
C ARG A 332 -42.82 -29.76 20.59
N PHE A 333 -42.48 -29.28 21.79
CA PHE A 333 -43.48 -29.09 22.85
C PHE A 333 -44.48 -27.99 22.52
N LEU A 334 -44.06 -26.94 21.78
CA LEU A 334 -44.95 -25.88 21.33
C LEU A 334 -45.96 -26.39 20.29
N VAL A 335 -45.50 -27.24 19.35
CA VAL A 335 -46.37 -27.92 18.38
C VAL A 335 -47.34 -28.89 19.08
N THR A 336 -46.86 -29.74 20.00
CA THR A 336 -47.74 -30.68 20.74
C THR A 336 -48.84 -29.96 21.53
N HIS A 337 -48.55 -28.78 22.10
CA HIS A 337 -49.55 -27.96 22.80
C HIS A 337 -50.33 -27.00 21.88
N ARG A 338 -50.16 -27.09 20.55
CA ARG A 338 -50.77 -26.20 19.54
C ARG A 338 -50.54 -24.69 19.80
N LYS A 339 -49.38 -24.34 20.35
CA LYS A 339 -48.96 -22.95 20.65
C LYS A 339 -48.21 -22.26 19.51
N ALA A 340 -47.60 -23.04 18.61
CA ALA A 340 -46.94 -22.58 17.40
C ALA A 340 -46.91 -23.72 16.36
N SER A 341 -46.86 -23.38 15.07
CA SER A 341 -46.64 -24.33 13.98
C SER A 341 -45.15 -24.53 13.67
N GLY A 342 -44.82 -25.60 12.94
CA GLY A 342 -43.45 -25.88 12.51
C GLY A 342 -42.85 -24.79 11.60
N GLY A 343 -43.70 -24.13 10.81
CA GLY A 343 -43.28 -23.02 9.92
C GLY A 343 -42.94 -21.76 10.70
N GLU A 344 -43.75 -21.39 11.70
CA GLU A 344 -43.49 -20.24 12.59
C GLU A 344 -42.23 -20.45 13.44
N ILE A 345 -41.98 -21.67 13.94
CA ILE A 345 -40.76 -22.01 14.68
C ILE A 345 -39.52 -21.79 13.81
N ILE A 346 -39.51 -22.29 12.56
CA ILE A 346 -38.35 -22.11 11.67
C ILE A 346 -38.18 -20.66 11.22
N ALA A 347 -39.27 -19.95 10.92
CA ALA A 347 -39.21 -18.53 10.58
C ALA A 347 -38.65 -17.70 11.75
N ALA A 348 -38.99 -18.03 13.00
CA ALA A 348 -38.43 -17.38 14.17
C ALA A 348 -36.92 -17.65 14.33
N ILE A 349 -36.46 -18.90 14.19
CA ILE A 349 -35.04 -19.26 14.30
C ILE A 349 -34.21 -18.49 13.26
N PHE A 350 -34.58 -18.56 11.98
CA PHE A 350 -33.80 -17.89 10.93
C PHE A 350 -33.88 -16.36 11.00
N ALA A 351 -35.00 -15.76 11.42
CA ALA A 351 -35.10 -14.32 11.58
C ALA A 351 -34.15 -13.78 12.68
N ILE A 352 -34.01 -14.50 13.80
CA ILE A 352 -33.06 -14.13 14.86
C ILE A 352 -31.60 -14.39 14.45
N ILE A 353 -31.32 -15.43 13.66
CA ILE A 353 -29.98 -15.66 13.09
C ILE A 353 -29.59 -14.55 12.11
N LEU A 354 -30.48 -14.17 11.17
CA LEU A 354 -30.24 -13.04 10.28
C LEU A 354 -30.08 -11.72 11.05
N SER A 355 -30.84 -11.53 12.14
CA SER A 355 -30.67 -10.39 13.02
C SER A 355 -29.24 -10.30 13.57
N GLY A 356 -28.71 -11.40 14.11
CA GLY A 356 -27.34 -11.45 14.61
C GLY A 356 -26.28 -11.19 13.53
N LEU A 357 -26.49 -11.71 12.31
CA LEU A 357 -25.60 -11.45 11.18
C LEU A 357 -25.64 -9.98 10.71
N GLY A 358 -26.83 -9.36 10.69
CA GLY A 358 -26.98 -7.93 10.40
C GLY A 358 -26.26 -7.07 11.43
N LEU A 359 -26.41 -7.36 12.72
CA LEU A 359 -25.66 -6.65 13.77
C LEU A 359 -24.14 -6.78 13.59
N ASN A 360 -23.64 -7.96 13.23
CA ASN A 360 -22.22 -8.18 12.99
C ASN A 360 -21.68 -7.42 11.76
N GLN A 361 -22.42 -7.38 10.66
CA GLN A 361 -22.02 -6.61 9.47
C GLN A 361 -22.13 -5.09 9.69
N ALA A 362 -23.12 -4.63 10.45
CA ALA A 362 -23.19 -3.23 10.88
C ALA A 362 -22.00 -2.87 11.80
N ALA A 363 -21.57 -3.78 12.69
CA ALA A 363 -20.40 -3.59 13.54
C ALA A 363 -19.11 -3.37 12.72
N THR A 364 -18.89 -4.13 11.65
CA THR A 364 -17.70 -3.96 10.79
C THR A 364 -17.63 -2.61 10.06
N ASN A 365 -18.76 -1.92 9.86
CA ASN A 365 -18.75 -0.60 9.22
C ASN A 365 -18.27 0.53 10.16
N PHE A 366 -18.36 0.36 11.49
CA PHE A 366 -17.88 1.39 12.44
C PHE A 366 -16.39 1.70 12.30
N TYR A 367 -15.56 0.69 11.97
CA TYR A 367 -14.13 0.91 11.73
C TYR A 367 -13.90 1.88 10.55
N SER A 368 -14.65 1.71 9.45
CA SER A 368 -14.58 2.62 8.30
C SER A 368 -15.10 4.02 8.63
N PHE A 369 -16.13 4.14 9.49
CA PHE A 369 -16.59 5.44 9.96
C PHE A 369 -15.54 6.14 10.81
N GLU A 370 -14.86 5.43 11.73
CA GLU A 370 -13.86 6.06 12.59
C GLU A 370 -12.63 6.55 11.81
N GLN A 371 -12.11 5.72 10.90
CA GLN A 371 -11.03 6.12 10.00
C GLN A 371 -11.46 7.31 9.11
N GLY A 372 -12.70 7.33 8.64
CA GLY A 372 -13.27 8.49 7.93
C GLY A 372 -13.37 9.76 8.79
N ARG A 373 -13.73 9.64 10.09
CA ARG A 373 -13.82 10.78 11.04
C ARG A 373 -12.45 11.36 11.39
N ILE A 374 -11.43 10.52 11.52
CA ILE A 374 -10.04 10.92 11.77
C ILE A 374 -9.44 11.59 10.52
N ALA A 375 -9.63 11.00 9.34
CA ALA A 375 -9.25 11.60 8.07
C ALA A 375 -9.93 12.96 7.85
N ALA A 376 -11.25 13.04 8.09
CA ALA A 376 -12.00 14.29 8.00
C ALA A 376 -11.49 15.38 8.97
N TYR A 377 -10.98 15.00 10.14
CA TYR A 377 -10.42 15.96 11.08
C TYR A 377 -9.17 16.60 10.50
N ARG A 378 -8.20 15.79 10.01
CA ARG A 378 -6.97 16.32 9.38
C ARG A 378 -7.27 17.29 8.24
N LEU A 379 -8.23 16.94 7.37
CA LEU A 379 -8.58 17.81 6.24
C LEU A 379 -9.34 19.08 6.66
N TYR A 380 -10.31 18.99 7.57
CA TYR A 380 -11.04 20.17 8.02
C TYR A 380 -10.20 21.08 8.93
N GLU A 381 -9.29 20.52 9.72
CA GLU A 381 -8.29 21.28 10.46
C GLU A 381 -7.43 22.09 9.48
N MET A 382 -6.83 21.45 8.47
CA MET A 382 -6.05 22.15 7.44
C MET A 382 -6.88 23.19 6.67
N ILE A 383 -8.13 22.88 6.31
CA ILE A 383 -9.06 23.83 5.66
C ILE A 383 -9.43 25.02 6.57
N SER A 384 -9.38 24.85 7.89
CA SER A 384 -9.73 25.88 8.88
C SER A 384 -8.56 26.78 9.28
N ARG A 385 -7.33 26.26 9.28
CA ARG A 385 -6.10 27.00 9.66
C ARG A 385 -5.73 28.11 8.66
N SER A 386 -6.17 28.02 7.41
CA SER A 386 -5.77 28.91 6.30
C SER A 386 -6.51 30.25 6.25
N SER A 387 -6.62 30.96 7.38
CA SER A 387 -7.27 32.28 7.45
C SER A 387 -6.28 33.46 7.48
N SER A 388 -4.99 33.21 7.25
CA SER A 388 -4.01 34.26 6.88
C SER A 388 -4.35 34.79 5.49
N THR A 389 -5.14 35.87 5.43
CA THR A 389 -5.43 36.57 4.17
C THR A 389 -4.16 37.21 3.62
N VAL A 390 -3.50 36.53 2.68
CA VAL A 390 -2.47 37.13 1.82
C VAL A 390 -3.08 38.36 1.13
N ASN A 391 -2.56 39.55 1.43
CA ASN A 391 -3.19 40.84 1.11
C ASN A 391 -3.39 41.04 -0.41
N GLN A 392 -4.59 40.71 -0.91
CA GLN A 392 -5.05 41.12 -2.24
C GLN A 392 -5.39 42.62 -2.28
N ASP A 393 -5.74 43.22 -1.14
CA ASP A 393 -6.06 44.65 -0.98
C ASP A 393 -4.81 45.56 -0.87
N GLY A 394 -3.64 45.10 -1.37
CA GLY A 394 -2.42 45.89 -1.44
C GLY A 394 -2.43 46.96 -2.55
N SER A 395 -1.54 47.95 -2.46
CA SER A 395 -1.41 49.01 -3.47
C SER A 395 -0.70 48.52 -4.74
N THR A 396 -0.88 49.26 -5.84
CA THR A 396 -0.19 49.02 -7.12
C THR A 396 0.46 50.31 -7.61
N LEU A 397 1.66 50.22 -8.19
CA LEU A 397 2.37 51.38 -8.74
C LEU A 397 1.96 51.62 -10.19
N ILE A 398 1.81 52.90 -10.56
CA ILE A 398 1.41 53.32 -11.91
C ILE A 398 2.53 53.04 -12.94
N SER A 399 3.79 53.08 -12.51
CA SER A 399 4.97 52.80 -13.31
C SER A 399 6.12 52.34 -12.42
N VAL A 400 6.83 51.29 -12.81
CA VAL A 400 8.03 50.80 -12.12
C VAL A 400 9.29 51.35 -12.79
N GLN A 401 10.23 51.86 -12.00
CA GLN A 401 11.59 52.17 -12.43
C GLN A 401 12.52 50.98 -12.17
N GLY A 402 12.30 50.26 -11.06
CA GLY A 402 13.00 49.03 -10.70
C GLY A 402 14.18 49.25 -9.75
N ASN A 403 14.17 50.30 -8.93
CA ASN A 403 15.13 50.44 -7.84
C ASN A 403 14.74 49.51 -6.69
N ILE A 404 15.61 48.58 -6.31
CA ILE A 404 15.35 47.59 -5.24
C ILE A 404 16.29 47.86 -4.07
N GLU A 405 15.74 47.94 -2.86
CA GLU A 405 16.51 48.17 -1.63
C GLU A 405 16.19 47.12 -0.57
N PHE A 406 17.24 46.49 -0.02
CA PHE A 406 17.20 45.70 1.20
C PHE A 406 17.80 46.55 2.31
N ARG A 407 17.07 46.79 3.41
CA ARG A 407 17.50 47.62 4.53
C ARG A 407 17.47 46.84 5.84
N ASN A 408 18.64 46.63 6.43
CA ASN A 408 18.84 45.98 7.74
C ASN A 408 18.14 44.62 7.88
N VAL A 409 18.17 43.80 6.82
CA VAL A 409 17.36 42.58 6.73
C VAL A 409 17.95 41.46 7.57
N TYR A 410 17.14 40.93 8.48
CA TYR A 410 17.41 39.66 9.18
C TYR A 410 16.39 38.61 8.74
N PHE A 411 16.85 37.38 8.52
CA PHE A 411 16.00 36.29 8.05
C PHE A 411 16.52 34.91 8.47
N SER A 412 15.61 34.05 8.92
CA SER A 412 15.79 32.60 9.14
C SER A 412 14.60 31.88 8.49
N TYR A 413 14.80 30.66 7.96
CA TYR A 413 13.68 29.85 7.48
C TYR A 413 12.87 29.29 8.65
N LEU A 414 11.54 29.26 8.52
CA LEU A 414 10.65 28.83 9.61
C LEU A 414 10.78 27.35 10.00
N SER A 415 11.39 26.54 9.12
CA SER A 415 11.73 25.13 9.37
C SER A 415 13.01 24.95 10.21
N ARG A 416 13.82 26.00 10.38
CA ARG A 416 15.07 26.07 11.18
C ARG A 416 15.29 27.48 11.74
N PRO A 417 14.39 27.99 12.60
CA PRO A 417 14.44 29.38 13.08
C PRO A 417 15.73 29.73 13.83
N GLU A 418 16.38 28.73 14.44
CA GLU A 418 17.66 28.83 15.15
C GLU A 418 18.87 29.11 14.25
N ILE A 419 18.76 28.97 12.92
CA ILE A 419 19.84 29.25 11.97
C ILE A 419 19.57 30.56 11.22
N PRO A 420 20.23 31.69 11.58
CA PRO A 420 20.14 32.92 10.82
C PRO A 420 20.83 32.77 9.45
N ILE A 421 20.17 33.22 8.40
CA ILE A 421 20.65 33.16 7.00
C ILE A 421 21.04 34.54 6.47
N LEU A 422 20.35 35.60 6.91
CA LEU A 422 20.73 36.99 6.70
C LEU A 422 20.79 37.71 8.05
N SER A 423 21.83 38.54 8.23
CA SER A 423 22.23 39.04 9.55
C SER A 423 22.48 40.57 9.53
N GLY A 424 21.44 41.35 9.23
CA GLY A 424 21.55 42.81 9.06
C GLY A 424 21.98 43.19 7.65
N PHE A 425 21.47 42.47 6.66
CA PHE A 425 21.83 42.61 5.25
C PHE A 425 21.34 43.93 4.66
N TYR A 426 22.20 44.57 3.85
CA TYR A 426 21.88 45.75 3.05
C TYR A 426 22.31 45.52 1.60
N LEU A 427 21.47 45.94 0.65
CA LEU A 427 21.78 45.94 -0.78
C LEU A 427 20.94 47.03 -1.48
N THR A 428 21.50 47.68 -2.49
CA THR A 428 20.77 48.59 -3.39
C THR A 428 21.05 48.19 -4.83
N VAL A 429 20.00 47.92 -5.59
CA VAL A 429 20.05 47.57 -7.02
C VAL A 429 19.45 48.76 -7.79
N PRO A 430 20.26 49.60 -8.45
CA PRO A 430 19.76 50.76 -9.15
C PRO A 430 18.83 50.38 -10.32
N ALA A 431 17.87 51.26 -10.62
CA ALA A 431 16.95 51.10 -11.73
C ALA A 431 17.69 50.82 -13.06
N ARG A 432 17.30 49.73 -13.74
CA ARG A 432 17.85 49.27 -15.03
C ARG A 432 19.34 48.91 -15.01
N LYS A 433 19.84 48.42 -13.88
CA LYS A 433 21.19 47.90 -13.71
C LYS A 433 21.21 46.42 -13.35
N THR A 434 22.31 45.75 -13.73
CA THR A 434 22.57 44.34 -13.44
C THR A 434 23.50 44.22 -12.24
N VAL A 435 23.06 43.52 -11.19
CA VAL A 435 23.85 43.23 -9.98
C VAL A 435 24.06 41.72 -9.85
N ALA A 436 25.32 41.28 -9.85
CA ALA A 436 25.70 39.89 -9.66
C ALA A 436 26.05 39.60 -8.19
N LEU A 437 25.41 38.59 -7.61
CA LEU A 437 25.63 38.11 -6.24
C LEU A 437 26.63 36.94 -6.24
N VAL A 438 27.74 37.11 -5.51
CA VAL A 438 28.88 36.17 -5.46
C VAL A 438 29.22 35.88 -3.99
N GLY A 439 29.78 34.70 -3.68
CA GLY A 439 30.12 34.33 -2.30
C GLY A 439 30.19 32.83 -2.07
N ARG A 440 30.72 32.40 -0.92
CA ARG A 440 30.85 30.97 -0.54
C ARG A 440 29.48 30.28 -0.41
N ASN A 441 29.45 28.94 -0.47
CA ASN A 441 28.19 28.19 -0.25
C ASN A 441 27.68 28.42 1.18
N GLY A 442 26.37 28.57 1.34
CA GLY A 442 25.75 28.93 2.62
C GLY A 442 25.68 30.44 2.92
N SER A 443 26.31 31.33 2.13
CA SER A 443 26.34 32.78 2.42
C SER A 443 25.03 33.56 2.23
N GLY A 444 23.88 32.89 2.13
CA GLY A 444 22.55 33.52 2.07
C GLY A 444 22.04 33.98 0.68
N LYS A 445 22.90 33.99 -0.35
CA LYS A 445 22.57 34.48 -1.73
C LYS A 445 21.17 34.10 -2.22
N SER A 446 20.86 32.80 -2.33
CA SER A 446 19.60 32.30 -2.89
C SER A 446 18.36 32.59 -2.05
N SER A 447 18.51 33.13 -0.83
CA SER A 447 17.38 33.61 -0.02
C SER A 447 16.92 35.03 -0.40
N ILE A 448 17.72 35.78 -1.18
CA ILE A 448 17.36 37.12 -1.67
C ILE A 448 16.18 37.06 -2.66
N ILE A 449 16.13 36.03 -3.51
CA ILE A 449 15.08 35.85 -4.52
C ILE A 449 13.70 35.56 -3.85
N PRO A 450 13.56 34.57 -2.94
CA PRO A 450 12.32 34.35 -2.19
C PRO A 450 11.85 35.53 -1.34
N LEU A 451 12.76 36.39 -0.86
CA LEU A 451 12.40 37.63 -0.17
C LEU A 451 11.90 38.70 -1.15
N MET A 452 12.47 38.82 -2.35
CA MET A 452 12.01 39.74 -3.39
C MET A 452 10.65 39.31 -3.99
N GLU A 453 10.45 38.01 -4.23
CA GLU A 453 9.15 37.46 -4.64
C GLU A 453 8.14 37.33 -3.48
N ARG A 454 8.56 37.68 -2.25
CA ARG A 454 7.75 37.63 -1.03
C ARG A 454 7.09 36.26 -0.83
N PHE A 455 7.87 35.19 -0.94
CA PHE A 455 7.51 33.86 -0.41
C PHE A 455 7.69 33.81 1.12
N TYR A 456 8.57 34.65 1.64
CA TYR A 456 8.74 34.91 3.07
C TYR A 456 8.78 36.43 3.32
N ASP A 457 8.37 36.81 4.51
CA ASP A 457 8.59 38.14 5.06
C ASP A 457 9.90 38.13 5.89
N PRO A 458 10.75 39.18 5.85
CA PRO A 458 11.92 39.26 6.71
C PRO A 458 11.53 39.42 8.18
N THR A 459 12.35 38.85 9.07
CA THR A 459 12.15 38.83 10.53
C THR A 459 12.34 40.21 11.15
N LEU A 460 13.35 40.95 10.68
CA LEU A 460 13.59 42.37 10.95
C LEU A 460 14.09 43.06 9.67
N GLY A 461 13.96 44.38 9.61
CA GLY A 461 14.29 45.17 8.43
C GLY A 461 13.17 45.19 7.38
N GLU A 462 13.48 45.75 6.21
CA GLU A 462 12.52 45.88 5.11
C GLU A 462 13.15 45.67 3.73
N VAL A 463 12.30 45.31 2.77
CA VAL A 463 12.62 45.23 1.34
C VAL A 463 11.67 46.18 0.60
N LEU A 464 12.22 47.02 -0.27
CA LEU A 464 11.47 48.07 -0.97
C LEU A 464 11.68 47.99 -2.49
N LEU A 465 10.64 48.39 -3.22
CA LEU A 465 10.63 48.60 -4.66
C LEU A 465 10.24 50.06 -4.94
N ASP A 466 11.11 50.79 -5.65
CA ASP A 466 10.97 52.22 -5.97
C ASP A 466 10.68 53.13 -4.76
N GLY A 467 11.09 52.69 -3.56
CA GLY A 467 10.91 53.39 -2.28
C GLY A 467 9.69 52.95 -1.47
N GLU A 468 8.80 52.12 -2.02
CA GLU A 468 7.65 51.54 -1.32
C GLU A 468 7.97 50.13 -0.80
N ASN A 469 7.56 49.83 0.43
CA ASN A 469 7.85 48.55 1.09
C ASN A 469 7.01 47.42 0.47
N ILE A 470 7.62 46.32 0.04
CA ILE A 470 6.92 45.24 -0.71
C ILE A 470 5.79 44.55 0.09
N LYS A 471 5.71 44.79 1.41
CA LYS A 471 4.61 44.31 2.25
C LYS A 471 3.27 45.04 2.00
N SER A 472 3.31 46.29 1.55
CA SER A 472 2.11 47.11 1.25
C SER A 472 1.53 46.84 -0.15
N LEU A 473 2.36 46.37 -1.08
CA LEU A 473 2.00 46.12 -2.48
C LEU A 473 1.11 44.88 -2.63
N ASN A 474 0.23 44.90 -3.63
CA ASN A 474 -0.53 43.72 -4.06
C ASN A 474 0.43 42.67 -4.62
N LEU A 475 0.33 41.44 -4.11
CA LEU A 475 1.29 40.36 -4.38
C LEU A 475 1.24 39.85 -5.83
N GLU A 476 0.05 39.76 -6.43
CA GLU A 476 -0.12 39.34 -7.82
C GLU A 476 0.45 40.38 -8.78
N TRP A 477 0.20 41.67 -8.52
CA TRP A 477 0.79 42.77 -9.28
C TRP A 477 2.33 42.79 -9.14
N LEU A 478 2.86 42.63 -7.91
CA LEU A 478 4.30 42.62 -7.65
C LEU A 478 5.01 41.51 -8.45
N ARG A 479 4.49 40.29 -8.41
CA ARG A 479 5.07 39.15 -9.15
C ARG A 479 4.91 39.29 -10.66
N ASN A 480 3.83 39.89 -11.15
CA ASN A 480 3.71 40.27 -12.56
C ASN A 480 4.75 41.32 -13.03
N GLN A 481 5.47 42.01 -12.12
CA GLN A 481 6.63 42.86 -12.46
C GLN A 481 7.96 42.12 -12.48
N ILE A 482 8.00 40.85 -12.06
CA ILE A 482 9.20 40.04 -11.86
C ILE A 482 9.23 38.88 -12.88
N GLY A 483 10.38 38.63 -13.49
CA GLY A 483 10.66 37.39 -14.23
C GLY A 483 11.65 36.53 -13.47
N LEU A 484 11.24 35.33 -13.08
CA LEU A 484 12.11 34.34 -12.45
C LEU A 484 12.63 33.34 -13.50
N VAL A 485 13.93 33.06 -13.47
CA VAL A 485 14.55 31.91 -14.15
C VAL A 485 15.48 31.20 -13.17
N THR A 486 15.17 29.94 -12.85
CA THR A 486 15.93 29.08 -11.92
C THR A 486 16.79 28.05 -12.65
N GLN A 487 17.83 27.54 -11.99
CA GLN A 487 18.69 26.46 -12.48
C GLN A 487 17.91 25.18 -12.83
N GLU A 488 16.95 24.80 -12.00
CA GLU A 488 15.99 23.72 -12.27
C GLU A 488 14.59 24.33 -12.44
N PRO A 489 14.20 24.71 -13.68
CA PRO A 489 12.92 25.35 -13.91
C PRO A 489 11.81 24.31 -14.06
N ALA A 490 10.85 24.36 -13.13
CA ALA A 490 9.74 23.44 -13.10
C ALA A 490 8.83 23.54 -14.34
N LEU A 491 8.46 22.39 -14.89
CA LEU A 491 7.42 22.24 -15.90
C LEU A 491 6.27 21.41 -15.33
N LEU A 492 5.04 21.86 -15.49
CA LEU A 492 3.85 21.10 -15.10
C LEU A 492 3.47 20.13 -16.21
N SER A 493 2.83 19.00 -15.86
CA SER A 493 2.36 17.99 -16.82
C SER A 493 1.15 18.47 -17.62
N LEU A 494 1.42 19.39 -18.56
CA LEU A 494 0.51 20.04 -19.51
C LEU A 494 1.23 20.20 -20.86
N SER A 495 0.64 20.92 -21.82
CA SER A 495 1.33 21.21 -23.09
C SER A 495 2.52 22.17 -22.90
N ILE A 496 3.42 22.20 -23.89
CA ILE A 496 4.46 23.24 -24.00
C ILE A 496 3.82 24.64 -24.10
N ARG A 497 2.71 24.80 -24.84
CA ARG A 497 1.96 26.06 -24.89
C ARG A 497 1.50 26.51 -23.51
N ASP A 498 0.82 25.67 -22.77
CA ASP A 498 0.30 26.00 -21.43
C ASP A 498 1.45 26.39 -20.49
N ASN A 499 2.55 25.64 -20.55
CA ASN A 499 3.74 25.91 -19.75
C ASN A 499 4.37 27.29 -20.05
N ILE A 500 4.43 27.73 -21.31
CA ILE A 500 4.92 29.08 -21.66
C ILE A 500 3.89 30.15 -21.25
N THR A 501 2.60 29.87 -21.41
CA THR A 501 1.47 30.79 -21.14
C THR A 501 1.40 31.24 -19.68
N TYR A 502 2.03 30.55 -18.73
CA TYR A 502 2.15 31.01 -17.34
C TYR A 502 2.84 32.37 -17.18
N GLY A 503 3.69 32.79 -18.12
CA GLY A 503 4.23 34.15 -18.12
C GLY A 503 3.14 35.22 -18.36
N ARG A 504 2.06 34.89 -19.09
CA ARG A 504 0.97 35.82 -19.39
C ARG A 504 -0.30 35.09 -19.85
N SER A 505 -1.28 34.98 -18.94
CA SER A 505 -2.53 34.22 -19.15
C SER A 505 -3.34 34.57 -20.40
N ASN A 506 -3.23 35.82 -20.90
CA ASN A 506 -4.00 36.35 -22.04
C ASN A 506 -3.16 36.49 -23.33
N ALA A 507 -2.06 35.74 -23.46
CA ALA A 507 -1.20 35.79 -24.65
C ALA A 507 -1.84 35.15 -25.89
N THR A 508 -1.53 35.69 -27.09
CA THR A 508 -1.89 35.04 -28.36
C THR A 508 -0.88 33.94 -28.73
N SER A 509 -1.26 33.01 -29.62
CA SER A 509 -0.32 31.98 -30.09
C SER A 509 0.92 32.58 -30.77
N ASP A 510 0.76 33.72 -31.45
CA ASP A 510 1.86 34.41 -32.14
C ASP A 510 2.89 34.96 -31.12
N GLN A 511 2.42 35.52 -30.00
CA GLN A 511 3.27 36.00 -28.91
C GLN A 511 4.01 34.86 -28.20
N ILE A 512 3.36 33.70 -28.03
CA ILE A 512 3.97 32.49 -27.49
C ILE A 512 5.05 31.94 -28.44
N GLU A 513 4.81 32.01 -29.75
CA GLU A 513 5.78 31.61 -30.77
C GLU A 513 6.97 32.58 -30.86
N GLU A 514 6.73 33.89 -30.76
CA GLU A 514 7.76 34.94 -30.73
C GLU A 514 8.65 34.82 -29.48
N ALA A 515 8.05 34.67 -28.29
CA ALA A 515 8.80 34.45 -27.05
C ALA A 515 9.65 33.16 -27.11
N ALA A 516 9.11 32.09 -27.70
CA ALA A 516 9.85 30.85 -27.92
C ALA A 516 10.96 30.97 -28.98
N LYS A 517 10.89 31.93 -29.93
CA LYS A 517 11.98 32.23 -30.87
C LYS A 517 13.10 33.00 -30.19
N ILE A 518 12.78 34.02 -29.39
CA ILE A 518 13.74 34.80 -28.61
C ILE A 518 14.50 33.91 -27.61
N ALA A 519 13.83 32.94 -26.99
CA ALA A 519 14.44 31.97 -26.08
C ALA A 519 15.12 30.76 -26.79
N HIS A 520 15.31 30.80 -28.11
CA HIS A 520 15.86 29.70 -28.93
C HIS A 520 15.17 28.32 -28.74
N ALA A 521 13.91 28.30 -28.29
CA ALA A 521 13.12 27.10 -28.03
C ALA A 521 12.34 26.61 -29.27
N HIS A 522 11.85 27.55 -30.09
CA HIS A 522 10.96 27.29 -31.23
C HIS A 522 11.46 26.20 -32.20
N ALA A 523 12.78 26.12 -32.43
CA ALA A 523 13.38 25.12 -33.32
C ALA A 523 13.20 23.68 -32.83
N PHE A 524 13.39 23.41 -31.52
CA PHE A 524 13.16 22.06 -30.97
C PHE A 524 11.68 21.78 -30.79
N ILE A 525 10.87 22.78 -30.40
CA ILE A 525 9.42 22.60 -30.28
C ILE A 525 8.82 22.20 -31.63
N SER A 526 9.27 22.82 -32.72
CA SER A 526 8.77 22.56 -34.08
C SER A 526 9.24 21.23 -34.69
N SER A 527 10.20 20.53 -34.07
CA SER A 527 10.60 19.18 -34.50
C SER A 527 9.79 18.05 -33.81
N LEU A 528 8.96 18.39 -32.81
CA LEU A 528 8.09 17.44 -32.12
C LEU A 528 6.82 17.15 -32.93
N GLU A 529 6.36 15.89 -32.93
CA GLU A 529 5.19 15.43 -33.70
C GLU A 529 3.89 16.22 -33.42
N LYS A 530 3.76 16.80 -32.22
CA LYS A 530 2.61 17.64 -31.81
C LYS A 530 2.95 19.13 -31.63
N GLY A 531 4.17 19.54 -31.97
CA GLY A 531 4.64 20.92 -31.78
C GLY A 531 4.42 21.42 -30.34
N TYR A 532 3.83 22.61 -30.23
CA TYR A 532 3.47 23.25 -28.95
C TYR A 532 2.41 22.49 -28.13
N GLU A 533 1.63 21.58 -28.71
CA GLU A 533 0.64 20.75 -28.01
C GLU A 533 1.26 19.50 -27.35
N THR A 534 2.56 19.27 -27.53
CA THR A 534 3.28 18.17 -26.90
C THR A 534 3.20 18.30 -25.38
N GLN A 535 2.77 17.23 -24.71
CA GLN A 535 2.70 17.17 -23.25
C GLN A 535 4.09 16.92 -22.69
N VAL A 536 4.47 17.64 -21.63
CA VAL A 536 5.77 17.53 -20.95
C VAL A 536 5.56 17.11 -19.49
N GLY A 537 6.61 17.15 -18.66
CA GLY A 537 6.53 16.76 -17.25
C GLY A 537 6.49 15.25 -17.03
N ARG A 538 6.12 14.83 -15.82
CA ARG A 538 6.23 13.43 -15.35
C ARG A 538 5.39 12.41 -16.12
N ALA A 539 4.30 12.86 -16.75
CA ALA A 539 3.42 12.03 -17.57
C ALA A 539 3.59 12.27 -19.09
N GLY A 540 4.53 13.12 -19.48
CA GLY A 540 4.75 13.54 -20.87
C GLY A 540 6.16 13.22 -21.37
N LEU A 541 6.63 14.02 -22.33
CA LEU A 541 7.99 13.96 -22.86
C LEU A 541 9.00 14.45 -21.82
N ALA A 542 10.01 13.64 -21.54
CA ALA A 542 11.19 14.05 -20.79
C ALA A 542 12.03 15.02 -21.64
N LEU A 543 12.29 16.22 -21.12
CA LEU A 543 13.10 17.25 -21.75
C LEU A 543 14.48 17.34 -21.08
N THR A 544 15.51 17.73 -21.86
CA THR A 544 16.84 18.04 -21.33
C THR A 544 16.82 19.30 -20.46
N GLU A 545 17.78 19.48 -19.55
CA GLU A 545 17.84 20.68 -18.70
C GLU A 545 17.89 21.97 -19.53
N GLU A 546 18.68 21.98 -20.61
CA GLU A 546 18.71 23.07 -21.61
C GLU A 546 17.31 23.39 -22.16
N GLN A 547 16.54 22.37 -22.56
CA GLN A 547 15.18 22.56 -23.09
C GLN A 547 14.23 23.12 -22.03
N LYS A 548 14.31 22.66 -20.77
CA LYS A 548 13.53 23.23 -19.66
C LYS A 548 13.89 24.70 -19.42
N ILE A 549 15.19 25.03 -19.42
CA ILE A 549 15.70 26.39 -19.22
C ILE A 549 15.24 27.31 -20.36
N LYS A 550 15.32 26.87 -21.63
CA LYS A 550 14.79 27.62 -22.78
C LYS A 550 13.29 27.87 -22.68
N LEU A 551 12.50 26.90 -22.17
CA LEU A 551 11.07 27.13 -21.89
C LEU A 551 10.85 28.11 -20.72
N SER A 552 11.71 28.11 -19.72
CA SER A 552 11.63 29.09 -18.62
C SER A 552 11.98 30.51 -19.06
N VAL A 553 13.02 30.67 -19.89
CA VAL A 553 13.34 31.96 -20.52
C VAL A 553 12.17 32.41 -21.42
N ALA A 554 11.52 31.51 -22.16
CA ALA A 554 10.33 31.86 -22.95
C ALA A 554 9.17 32.40 -22.09
N ARG A 555 8.94 31.87 -20.88
CA ARG A 555 7.96 32.45 -19.92
C ARG A 555 8.34 33.88 -19.52
N ALA A 556 9.61 34.10 -19.16
CA ALA A 556 10.11 35.40 -18.71
C ALA A 556 10.17 36.45 -19.84
N VAL A 557 10.36 36.02 -21.10
CA VAL A 557 10.18 36.88 -22.28
C VAL A 557 8.70 37.26 -22.42
N LEU A 558 7.78 36.29 -22.32
CA LEU A 558 6.34 36.51 -22.51
C LEU A 558 5.68 37.39 -21.43
N SER A 559 6.14 37.31 -20.18
CA SER A 559 5.66 38.18 -19.10
C SER A 559 6.10 39.64 -19.27
N ASN A 560 7.21 39.89 -19.97
CA ASN A 560 7.84 41.22 -20.15
C ASN A 560 7.93 42.03 -18.83
N PRO A 561 8.65 41.51 -17.82
CA PRO A 561 8.77 42.11 -16.49
C PRO A 561 9.63 43.38 -16.48
N SER A 562 9.53 44.12 -15.38
CA SER A 562 10.40 45.27 -15.06
C SER A 562 11.68 44.85 -14.32
N ILE A 563 11.62 43.73 -13.60
CA ILE A 563 12.67 43.14 -12.77
C ILE A 563 12.96 41.72 -13.27
N LEU A 564 14.22 41.31 -13.34
CA LEU A 564 14.63 39.95 -13.71
C LEU A 564 15.49 39.32 -12.61
N LEU A 565 15.12 38.10 -12.18
CA LEU A 565 15.81 37.33 -11.15
C LEU A 565 16.33 36.03 -11.79
N LEU A 566 17.65 35.86 -11.81
CA LEU A 566 18.34 34.72 -12.42
C LEU A 566 19.09 33.93 -11.34
N ASP A 567 18.69 32.69 -11.07
CA ASP A 567 19.29 31.82 -10.05
C ASP A 567 20.04 30.64 -10.68
N GLU A 568 21.38 30.72 -10.71
CA GLU A 568 22.33 29.72 -11.23
C GLU A 568 22.02 29.10 -12.60
N VAL A 569 21.32 29.83 -13.48
CA VAL A 569 20.72 29.33 -14.74
C VAL A 569 21.66 28.53 -15.64
N THR A 570 22.92 28.95 -15.81
CA THR A 570 23.92 28.23 -16.64
C THR A 570 24.73 27.18 -15.87
N GLY A 571 24.48 27.02 -14.57
CA GLY A 571 25.31 26.26 -13.64
C GLY A 571 25.46 24.78 -13.98
N GLY A 572 24.42 24.14 -14.53
CA GLY A 572 24.39 22.72 -14.91
C GLY A 572 24.61 22.41 -16.39
N LEU A 573 24.80 23.42 -17.25
CA LEU A 573 24.87 23.24 -18.71
C LEU A 573 26.29 22.92 -19.22
N ASP A 574 26.36 22.25 -20.37
CA ASP A 574 27.59 22.21 -21.17
C ASP A 574 27.87 23.59 -21.83
N PHE A 575 29.00 23.69 -22.53
CA PHE A 575 29.48 24.97 -23.08
C PHE A 575 28.66 25.49 -24.28
N GLU A 576 28.03 24.61 -25.07
CA GLU A 576 27.23 25.00 -26.24
C GLU A 576 25.80 25.37 -25.83
N ALA A 577 25.23 24.61 -24.88
CA ALA A 577 23.99 24.94 -24.20
C ALA A 577 24.10 26.22 -23.35
N GLU A 578 25.18 26.40 -22.56
CA GLU A 578 25.45 27.66 -21.82
C GLU A 578 25.40 28.85 -22.76
N ARG A 579 26.16 28.80 -23.86
CA ARG A 579 26.22 29.90 -24.81
C ARG A 579 24.85 30.23 -25.41
N THR A 580 24.10 29.22 -25.84
CA THR A 580 22.79 29.44 -26.50
C THR A 580 21.74 29.97 -25.52
N VAL A 581 21.84 29.63 -24.24
CA VAL A 581 21.01 30.22 -23.18
C VAL A 581 21.47 31.64 -22.85
N GLN A 582 22.78 31.89 -22.79
CA GLN A 582 23.35 33.22 -22.51
C GLN A 582 22.95 34.25 -23.57
N GLU A 583 23.00 33.89 -24.85
CA GLU A 583 22.59 34.78 -25.95
C GLU A 583 21.11 35.22 -25.82
N ALA A 584 20.23 34.39 -25.23
CA ALA A 584 18.86 34.79 -24.88
C ALA A 584 18.76 35.60 -23.58
N LEU A 585 19.58 35.28 -22.56
CA LEU A 585 19.64 36.01 -21.28
C LEU A 585 20.12 37.46 -21.47
N ASP A 586 21.15 37.67 -22.28
CA ASP A 586 21.67 39.00 -22.60
C ASP A 586 20.59 39.89 -23.26
N ILE A 587 19.76 39.32 -24.15
CA ILE A 587 18.65 40.03 -24.81
C ILE A 587 17.55 40.44 -23.82
N ILE A 588 17.14 39.53 -22.92
CA ILE A 588 16.05 39.80 -21.96
C ILE A 588 16.48 40.75 -20.82
N MET A 589 17.78 40.82 -20.50
CA MET A 589 18.32 41.73 -19.48
C MET A 589 18.32 43.21 -19.91
N LEU A 590 18.33 43.50 -21.22
CA LEU A 590 18.48 44.87 -21.73
C LEU A 590 17.39 45.83 -21.24
N GLY A 591 17.80 46.83 -20.45
CA GLY A 591 16.93 47.90 -19.96
C GLY A 591 16.06 47.55 -18.75
N ARG A 592 16.31 46.40 -18.10
CA ARG A 592 15.60 45.93 -16.90
C ARG A 592 16.53 45.89 -15.68
N SER A 593 15.97 45.99 -14.48
CA SER A 593 16.77 45.76 -13.25
C SER A 593 16.96 44.27 -13.07
N THR A 594 18.21 43.81 -13.00
CA THR A 594 18.52 42.37 -12.97
C THR A 594 19.34 42.01 -11.73
N ILE A 595 18.90 40.99 -10.99
CA ILE A 595 19.69 40.34 -9.94
C ILE A 595 20.10 38.95 -10.45
N ILE A 596 21.40 38.66 -10.43
CA ILE A 596 21.95 37.40 -10.93
C ILE A 596 22.71 36.69 -9.80
N ILE A 597 22.32 35.48 -9.45
CA ILE A 597 23.12 34.58 -8.62
C ILE A 597 23.88 33.66 -9.59
N ALA A 598 25.20 33.83 -9.69
CA ALA A 598 26.01 33.18 -10.71
C ALA A 598 27.18 32.37 -10.10
N ARG A 599 27.36 31.15 -10.61
CA ARG A 599 28.47 30.22 -10.31
C ARG A 599 29.50 30.13 -11.47
N ARG A 600 29.40 31.00 -12.48
CA ARG A 600 30.36 31.08 -13.59
C ARG A 600 30.80 32.52 -13.83
N LEU A 601 32.12 32.72 -13.94
CA LEU A 601 32.77 33.99 -14.32
C LEU A 601 32.10 34.75 -15.48
N SER A 602 31.53 34.03 -16.46
CA SER A 602 30.93 34.56 -17.69
C SER A 602 29.82 35.58 -17.41
N LEU A 603 28.86 35.21 -16.56
CA LEU A 603 27.75 36.09 -16.14
C LEU A 603 28.23 37.20 -15.20
N ILE A 604 29.14 36.86 -14.26
CA ILE A 604 29.60 37.77 -13.20
C ILE A 604 30.34 38.97 -13.81
N ARG A 605 31.21 38.74 -14.80
CA ARG A 605 32.08 39.78 -15.38
C ARG A 605 31.32 40.85 -16.19
N ASN A 606 30.14 40.52 -16.70
CA ASN A 606 29.34 41.41 -17.54
C ASN A 606 28.31 42.24 -16.74
N ALA A 607 28.22 42.06 -15.42
CA ALA A 607 27.32 42.84 -14.56
C ALA A 607 27.82 44.28 -14.36
N ASP A 608 26.90 45.22 -14.16
CA ASP A 608 27.24 46.62 -13.84
C ASP A 608 27.89 46.74 -12.45
N TYR A 609 27.44 45.93 -11.50
CA TYR A 609 28.01 45.80 -10.17
C TYR A 609 28.03 44.34 -9.74
N ILE A 610 29.00 43.99 -8.90
CA ILE A 610 29.12 42.72 -8.22
C ILE A 610 29.00 42.99 -6.72
N ALA A 611 28.26 42.14 -6.03
CA ALA A 611 27.96 42.21 -4.61
C ALA A 611 28.39 40.88 -3.94
N VAL A 612 29.34 40.95 -3.01
CA VAL A 612 30.02 39.79 -2.42
C VAL A 612 29.47 39.51 -1.02
N MET A 613 28.96 38.29 -0.81
CA MET A 613 28.31 37.87 0.42
C MET A 613 29.06 36.79 1.19
N GLU A 614 29.22 37.02 2.49
CA GLU A 614 29.72 36.07 3.49
C GLU A 614 28.83 36.14 4.75
N GLU A 615 28.59 35.00 5.41
CA GLU A 615 27.83 34.89 6.68
C GLU A 615 26.49 35.67 6.75
N GLY A 616 25.80 35.82 5.61
CA GLY A 616 24.51 36.52 5.54
C GLY A 616 24.61 38.05 5.52
N GLN A 617 25.79 38.61 5.24
CA GLN A 617 26.07 40.04 5.11
C GLN A 617 26.70 40.37 3.74
N LEU A 618 26.68 41.66 3.36
CA LEU A 618 27.39 42.18 2.20
C LEU A 618 28.76 42.69 2.65
N VAL A 619 29.84 42.16 2.07
CA VAL A 619 31.23 42.46 2.45
C VAL A 619 31.87 43.46 1.48
N GLU A 620 31.70 43.24 0.18
CA GLU A 620 32.29 44.05 -0.90
C GLU A 620 31.25 44.35 -1.97
N MET A 621 31.31 45.53 -2.58
CA MET A 621 30.48 45.88 -3.74
C MET A 621 31.22 46.84 -4.67
N GLY A 622 31.21 46.57 -5.98
CA GLY A 622 31.91 47.36 -6.99
C GLY A 622 31.85 46.73 -8.38
N THR A 623 32.54 47.32 -9.36
CA THR A 623 32.76 46.69 -10.68
C THR A 623 33.80 45.58 -10.61
N HIS A 624 33.88 44.73 -11.65
CA HIS A 624 34.86 43.64 -11.75
C HIS A 624 36.31 44.13 -11.56
N ASP A 625 36.71 45.20 -12.24
CA ASP A 625 38.08 45.70 -12.19
C ASP A 625 38.40 46.39 -10.83
N GLU A 626 37.42 47.07 -10.22
CA GLU A 626 37.57 47.65 -8.87
C GLU A 626 37.76 46.56 -7.81
N LEU A 627 36.91 45.52 -7.80
CA LEU A 627 37.01 44.42 -6.84
C LEU A 627 38.28 43.58 -7.05
N LEU A 628 38.74 43.42 -8.29
CA LEU A 628 40.02 42.79 -8.58
C LEU A 628 41.21 43.62 -8.05
N SER A 629 41.13 44.95 -8.09
CA SER A 629 42.18 45.85 -7.59
C SER A 629 42.28 45.92 -6.05
N LEU A 630 41.20 45.54 -5.35
CA LEU A 630 41.14 45.49 -3.88
C LEU A 630 41.77 44.23 -3.29
N ASP A 631 42.01 43.20 -4.10
CA ASP A 631 42.55 41.88 -3.70
C ASP A 631 41.78 41.18 -2.56
N GLY A 632 40.46 41.46 -2.48
CA GLY A 632 39.57 40.98 -1.42
C GLY A 632 38.95 39.60 -1.66
N LEU A 633 37.83 39.32 -0.98
CA LEU A 633 37.10 38.06 -1.05
C LEU A 633 36.63 37.76 -2.49
N TYR A 634 36.29 38.78 -3.29
CA TYR A 634 36.05 38.58 -4.72
C TYR A 634 37.25 37.96 -5.46
N ALA A 635 38.45 38.49 -5.22
CA ALA A 635 39.67 38.03 -5.88
C ALA A 635 40.11 36.64 -5.40
N GLU A 636 39.87 36.29 -4.13
CA GLU A 636 40.02 34.92 -3.63
C GLU A 636 39.11 33.95 -4.38
N LEU A 637 37.79 34.24 -4.42
CA LEU A 637 36.80 33.39 -5.08
C LEU A 637 37.08 33.23 -6.58
N LEU A 638 37.50 34.29 -7.25
CA LEU A 638 37.89 34.28 -8.67
C LEU A 638 39.08 33.32 -8.90
N ARG A 639 40.14 33.43 -8.10
CA ARG A 639 41.33 32.55 -8.16
C ARG A 639 40.95 31.09 -7.91
N CYS A 640 40.01 30.83 -7.00
CA CYS A 640 39.49 29.49 -6.75
C CYS A 640 38.73 28.92 -7.97
N GLU A 641 37.85 29.69 -8.61
CA GLU A 641 37.12 29.25 -9.81
C GLU A 641 38.07 29.01 -11.02
N GLU A 642 39.09 29.85 -11.18
CA GLU A 642 40.13 29.66 -12.20
C GLU A 642 41.02 28.45 -11.93
N ALA A 643 41.41 28.20 -10.68
CA ALA A 643 42.20 27.04 -10.29
C ALA A 643 41.47 25.70 -10.55
N VAL A 644 40.14 25.69 -10.44
CA VAL A 644 39.29 24.52 -10.76
C VAL A 644 39.22 24.25 -12.28
N LYS A 645 39.37 25.28 -13.12
CA LYS A 645 39.36 25.15 -14.60
C LYS A 645 40.68 24.68 -15.19
N LEU A 646 41.78 24.70 -14.43
CA LEU A 646 43.07 24.16 -14.86
C LEU A 646 43.05 22.62 -14.78
N PRO A 647 43.25 21.89 -15.90
CA PRO A 647 43.36 20.44 -15.84
C PRO A 647 44.62 20.07 -15.03
N LYS A 648 44.47 19.18 -14.05
CA LYS A 648 45.59 18.60 -13.29
C LYS A 648 46.56 17.92 -14.25
N ARG A 649 47.61 18.63 -14.66
CA ARG A 649 48.73 18.08 -15.42
C ARG A 649 49.46 17.06 -14.56
N THR A 650 49.14 15.78 -14.75
CA THR A 650 50.02 14.69 -14.36
C THR A 650 51.36 14.90 -15.08
N PRO A 651 52.50 14.91 -14.37
CA PRO A 651 53.78 15.15 -15.01
C PRO A 651 54.21 13.92 -15.81
N THR A 652 53.97 13.95 -17.12
CA THR A 652 54.62 13.03 -18.07
C THR A 652 56.13 13.18 -17.95
N LYS A 653 56.80 12.22 -17.30
CA LYS A 653 58.24 12.07 -17.41
C LYS A 653 58.57 11.68 -18.84
N ASN A 654 59.25 12.56 -19.56
CA ASN A 654 59.84 12.22 -20.84
C ASN A 654 60.84 11.07 -20.65
N TYR A 655 60.72 10.05 -21.47
CA TYR A 655 61.78 9.07 -21.70
C TYR A 655 62.69 9.63 -22.79
N GLU A 656 63.97 9.79 -22.49
CA GLU A 656 65.03 9.77 -23.50
C GLU A 656 65.98 8.62 -23.19
N GLU A 657 66.47 7.96 -24.23
CA GLU A 657 67.28 6.76 -24.13
C GLU A 657 68.75 7.10 -23.94
N THR A 658 69.46 6.37 -23.08
CA THR A 658 70.89 6.09 -23.29
C THR A 658 71.21 4.71 -22.75
N THR A 659 72.08 3.99 -23.44
CA THR A 659 72.25 2.54 -23.28
C THR A 659 73.40 2.14 -22.35
N THR A 660 73.42 0.82 -22.05
CA THR A 660 74.59 -0.07 -21.96
C THR A 660 75.40 -0.26 -20.65
N PHE A 661 75.77 -1.55 -20.46
CA PHE A 661 76.90 -2.15 -19.71
C PHE A 661 76.93 -2.21 -18.16
N GLN A 662 76.28 -3.27 -17.63
CA GLN A 662 76.89 -4.47 -16.99
C GLN A 662 77.60 -4.47 -15.61
N ILE A 663 77.17 -5.48 -14.82
CA ILE A 663 77.94 -6.48 -14.05
C ILE A 663 78.31 -6.26 -12.55
N GLU A 664 77.67 -7.14 -11.75
CA GLU A 664 78.04 -7.81 -10.48
C GLU A 664 78.55 -7.08 -9.22
N LYS A 665 77.97 -7.53 -8.08
CA LYS A 665 78.55 -7.85 -6.75
C LYS A 665 79.38 -6.77 -6.02
N ASP A 666 79.25 -6.63 -4.69
CA ASP A 666 79.01 -7.70 -3.72
C ASP A 666 78.08 -7.31 -2.55
N SER A 667 77.65 -8.31 -1.78
CA SER A 667 76.72 -8.13 -0.66
C SER A 667 77.41 -7.98 0.71
N SER A 668 77.04 -6.97 1.51
CA SER A 668 77.21 -7.03 2.97
C SER A 668 76.23 -6.12 3.76
N SER A 669 75.29 -6.77 4.44
CA SER A 669 74.67 -6.41 5.74
C SER A 669 74.30 -4.96 6.11
N ASN A 670 73.01 -4.80 6.45
CA ASN A 670 72.46 -3.90 7.48
C ASN A 670 72.40 -2.38 7.15
N ASN A 671 71.38 -1.62 7.56
CA ASN A 671 70.24 -1.92 8.44
C ASN A 671 68.90 -1.39 7.87
N SER A 672 67.81 -1.96 8.35
CA SER A 672 66.46 -1.41 8.15
C SER A 672 66.16 -0.25 9.11
N PHE A 673 65.33 0.70 8.67
CA PHE A 673 64.13 1.25 9.33
C PHE A 673 63.54 2.32 8.38
N GLN A 674 62.26 2.33 7.96
CA GLN A 674 60.96 2.28 8.67
C GLN A 674 60.38 3.70 8.83
N GLU A 675 59.32 4.01 8.08
CA GLU A 675 58.51 5.21 8.31
C GLU A 675 57.73 5.10 9.63
N PRO A 676 57.62 6.19 10.42
CA PRO A 676 57.18 6.10 11.81
C PRO A 676 55.65 6.16 11.99
N SER A 677 55.11 5.03 12.43
CA SER A 677 54.20 4.88 13.59
C SER A 677 53.11 5.93 13.90
N SER A 678 51.87 5.43 14.05
CA SER A 678 51.07 5.70 15.25
C SER A 678 51.35 4.61 16.32
N PRO A 679 51.06 4.84 17.62
CA PRO A 679 51.77 4.15 18.71
C PRO A 679 51.26 2.75 19.14
N LYS A 680 52.17 2.05 19.84
CA LYS A 680 52.07 0.75 20.56
C LYS A 680 51.97 1.02 22.08
N MET A 681 51.73 0.11 23.05
CA MET A 681 51.44 -1.34 23.16
C MET A 681 51.12 -1.68 24.63
N ILE A 682 50.57 -2.88 24.92
CA ILE A 682 50.93 -3.81 26.03
C ILE A 682 50.22 -5.16 25.74
N LYS A 683 50.91 -6.27 25.42
CA LYS A 683 51.57 -7.31 26.28
C LYS A 683 50.56 -8.11 27.15
N SER A 684 50.62 -9.46 27.32
CA SER A 684 51.52 -10.56 26.84
C SER A 684 51.04 -11.93 27.45
N PRO A 685 51.62 -13.14 27.20
CA PRO A 685 52.64 -13.66 26.25
C PRO A 685 52.01 -14.63 25.19
N SER A 686 52.23 -15.94 24.93
CA SER A 686 53.17 -17.09 25.22
C SER A 686 52.74 -18.33 24.36
N LEU A 687 53.48 -19.43 24.06
CA LEU A 687 54.90 -19.86 24.01
C LEU A 687 55.06 -21.27 23.33
N GLN A 688 56.15 -21.53 22.58
CA GLN A 688 56.74 -22.87 22.20
C GLN A 688 55.95 -23.80 21.21
N ARG A 689 56.56 -24.70 20.37
CA ARG A 689 57.98 -25.10 20.10
C ARG A 689 58.22 -25.83 18.74
N ALA A 690 59.43 -25.67 18.17
CA ALA A 690 60.30 -26.62 17.44
C ALA A 690 59.94 -27.30 16.07
N ASN A 691 60.87 -27.11 15.10
CA ASN A 691 61.56 -28.05 14.15
C ASN A 691 60.79 -29.21 13.44
N GLY A 692 61.06 -29.57 12.18
CA GLY A 692 62.01 -29.05 11.15
C GLY A 692 62.40 -30.12 10.08
N ILE A 693 63.41 -29.81 9.24
CA ILE A 693 64.22 -30.71 8.36
C ILE A 693 63.72 -31.04 6.91
N HIS A 694 64.37 -30.37 5.94
CA HIS A 694 64.93 -30.82 4.62
C HIS A 694 64.08 -31.52 3.50
N VAL A 695 64.41 -31.42 2.18
CA VAL A 695 65.10 -30.41 1.31
C VAL A 695 65.02 -30.85 -0.18
N ILE A 696 65.56 -30.06 -1.14
CA ILE A 696 65.82 -30.38 -2.58
C ILE A 696 64.59 -30.44 -3.50
N GLU A 697 64.61 -29.98 -4.77
CA GLU A 697 65.26 -28.80 -5.38
C GLU A 697 64.62 -28.49 -6.77
N LEU A 698 64.83 -27.24 -7.19
CA LEU A 698 65.06 -26.65 -8.54
C LEU A 698 65.22 -27.60 -9.77
N THR A 699 65.04 -27.20 -11.04
CA THR A 699 65.21 -25.85 -11.67
C THR A 699 64.44 -25.72 -13.02
N ASP A 700 64.53 -24.53 -13.63
CA ASP A 700 64.07 -24.07 -14.96
C ASP A 700 64.24 -25.00 -16.19
N GLY A 701 63.54 -24.65 -17.29
CA GLY A 701 63.85 -25.15 -18.64
C GLY A 701 62.96 -24.60 -19.76
N THR A 702 63.42 -23.58 -20.49
CA THR A 702 62.86 -23.16 -21.80
C THR A 702 63.50 -23.94 -22.95
N TYR A 703 62.73 -24.39 -23.95
CA TYR A 703 62.93 -24.08 -25.39
C TYR A 703 61.96 -24.82 -26.35
N ASP A 704 61.89 -24.27 -27.55
CA ASP A 704 61.00 -24.47 -28.71
C ASP A 704 60.69 -25.88 -29.30
N SER A 705 59.48 -25.93 -29.90
CA SER A 705 59.13 -26.46 -31.25
C SER A 705 58.68 -27.91 -31.50
N HIS A 706 57.81 -28.01 -32.52
CA HIS A 706 57.27 -29.21 -33.20
C HIS A 706 56.38 -30.16 -32.34
N GLU A 707 55.20 -30.65 -32.77
CA GLU A 707 54.49 -30.57 -34.06
C GLU A 707 53.00 -30.14 -33.92
N SER A 708 52.33 -29.97 -35.06
CA SER A 708 50.87 -29.80 -35.22
C SER A 708 50.40 -30.83 -36.26
N PRO A 709 49.12 -31.31 -36.31
CA PRO A 709 47.99 -30.39 -36.55
C PRO A 709 46.56 -30.79 -36.07
N LYS A 710 45.70 -29.76 -35.97
CA LYS A 710 44.29 -29.66 -36.42
C LYS A 710 43.26 -30.81 -36.23
N ASN A 711 42.14 -30.40 -35.59
CA ASN A 711 40.73 -30.56 -36.04
C ASN A 711 39.89 -31.85 -35.77
N GLN A 712 38.90 -31.65 -34.88
CA GLN A 712 37.43 -31.79 -35.13
C GLN A 712 36.68 -33.15 -35.01
N ILE A 713 35.44 -33.03 -34.47
CA ILE A 713 34.20 -33.81 -34.72
C ILE A 713 34.00 -35.18 -33.99
N THR A 714 33.33 -35.10 -32.82
CA THR A 714 32.03 -35.73 -32.41
C THR A 714 31.31 -36.79 -33.29
N PRO A 715 30.29 -37.55 -32.79
CA PRO A 715 30.05 -38.22 -31.48
C PRO A 715 29.32 -39.62 -31.63
N ARG A 716 28.57 -40.10 -30.60
CA ARG A 716 27.62 -41.27 -30.54
C ARG A 716 28.25 -42.68 -30.34
N GLU A 717 27.55 -43.76 -29.89
CA GLU A 717 26.10 -44.01 -29.62
C GLU A 717 25.78 -44.96 -28.40
N LYS A 718 24.55 -45.52 -28.35
CA LYS A 718 23.74 -46.08 -27.21
C LYS A 718 24.17 -47.42 -26.55
N LEU A 719 23.64 -47.60 -25.31
CA LEU A 719 23.06 -48.79 -24.59
C LEU A 719 22.88 -50.16 -25.33
N PRO A 720 22.61 -51.29 -24.61
CA PRO A 720 22.85 -51.69 -23.20
C PRO A 720 23.63 -53.06 -23.12
N ASP A 721 23.84 -53.79 -21.98
CA ASP A 721 22.86 -54.66 -21.31
C ASP A 721 23.42 -55.49 -20.10
N ASN A 722 22.53 -55.88 -19.17
CA ASN A 722 22.48 -57.02 -18.20
C ASN A 722 23.70 -57.66 -17.46
N GLY A 723 23.55 -57.88 -16.14
CA GLY A 723 24.36 -58.82 -15.31
C GLY A 723 24.08 -58.82 -13.78
N LEU A 724 23.65 -59.96 -13.22
CA LEU A 724 23.27 -60.24 -11.79
C LEU A 724 23.45 -61.76 -11.51
N PRO A 725 23.31 -62.33 -10.28
CA PRO A 725 23.36 -61.81 -8.89
C PRO A 725 24.24 -62.72 -7.95
N LEU A 726 23.96 -62.75 -6.63
CA LEU A 726 24.38 -63.75 -5.59
C LEU A 726 25.84 -63.58 -5.07
N ASP A 727 26.20 -63.87 -3.81
CA ASP A 727 25.48 -64.30 -2.58
C ASP A 727 26.37 -63.96 -1.34
N ALA A 728 26.03 -64.10 -0.05
CA ALA A 728 24.83 -64.59 0.68
C ALA A 728 24.61 -63.79 2.00
N ALA A 729 24.51 -64.45 3.17
CA ALA A 729 24.28 -63.84 4.50
C ALA A 729 25.00 -64.61 5.65
N ASP A 730 25.25 -63.95 6.80
CA ASP A 730 24.92 -64.53 8.12
C ASP A 730 24.95 -63.54 9.32
N ASN A 731 23.90 -63.60 10.15
CA ASN A 731 23.75 -63.35 11.61
C ASN A 731 24.46 -62.19 12.40
N ALA A 732 23.78 -61.71 13.45
CA ALA A 732 24.15 -60.58 14.35
C ALA A 732 23.79 -60.93 15.84
N PRO A 733 23.71 -60.01 16.84
CA PRO A 733 24.22 -58.63 17.02
C PRO A 733 24.89 -58.33 18.39
N SER A 734 25.57 -57.17 18.58
CA SER A 734 25.46 -56.33 19.81
C SER A 734 26.23 -54.99 19.78
N ILE A 735 25.47 -53.89 19.70
CA ILE A 735 25.58 -52.60 20.46
C ILE A 735 26.99 -52.05 20.81
N GLU A 736 27.40 -50.93 20.18
CA GLU A 736 27.48 -49.61 20.84
C GLU A 736 27.60 -48.44 19.82
N ARG A 737 27.21 -47.23 20.26
CA ARG A 737 27.31 -45.87 19.66
C ARG A 737 27.24 -45.69 18.12
N GLN A 738 26.21 -44.95 17.69
CA GLN A 738 26.18 -44.25 16.40
C GLN A 738 26.68 -42.81 16.57
N ASP A 739 27.67 -42.43 15.76
CA ASP A 739 28.07 -41.03 15.56
C ASP A 739 27.45 -40.44 14.28
N SER A 740 27.36 -39.10 14.23
CA SER A 740 27.16 -38.26 13.04
C SER A 740 26.20 -38.76 11.94
N LEU A 741 24.90 -38.50 12.11
CA LEU A 741 24.00 -38.37 10.96
C LEU A 741 24.24 -37.01 10.27
N GLU A 742 25.12 -36.96 9.27
CA GLU A 742 25.14 -35.86 8.31
C GLU A 742 23.78 -35.80 7.59
N MET A 743 22.99 -34.75 7.87
CA MET A 743 21.75 -34.50 7.14
C MET A 743 22.07 -33.98 5.74
N ARG A 744 22.36 -34.91 4.81
CA ARG A 744 22.46 -34.58 3.37
C ARG A 744 21.21 -33.84 2.93
N LEU A 745 21.40 -32.63 2.42
CA LEU A 745 20.36 -31.85 1.76
C LEU A 745 19.78 -32.69 0.61
N PRO A 746 18.44 -32.90 0.53
CA PRO A 746 17.84 -33.54 -0.62
C PRO A 746 18.07 -32.65 -1.86
N GLU A 747 18.55 -33.24 -2.96
CA GLU A 747 18.87 -32.48 -4.17
C GLU A 747 17.64 -31.72 -4.68
N LEU A 748 17.77 -30.40 -4.75
CA LEU A 748 16.72 -29.54 -5.29
C LEU A 748 16.54 -29.83 -6.79
N PRO A 749 15.30 -29.92 -7.29
CA PRO A 749 15.06 -30.07 -8.72
C PRO A 749 15.61 -28.85 -9.45
N LYS A 750 16.57 -29.05 -10.36
CA LYS A 750 17.17 -27.97 -11.16
C LYS A 750 16.08 -27.17 -11.87
N ILE A 751 16.06 -25.86 -11.66
CA ILE A 751 15.18 -24.94 -12.37
C ILE A 751 16.01 -24.34 -13.50
N ASP A 752 15.93 -24.94 -14.69
CA ASP A 752 16.62 -24.44 -15.87
C ASP A 752 16.03 -23.10 -16.31
N VAL A 753 16.72 -22.01 -16.00
CA VAL A 753 16.39 -20.66 -16.45
C VAL A 753 16.66 -20.58 -17.96
N THR A 754 15.60 -20.73 -18.75
CA THR A 754 15.67 -20.81 -20.21
C THR A 754 15.22 -19.49 -20.85
N SER A 755 16.07 -18.94 -21.72
CA SER A 755 15.89 -17.59 -22.28
C SER A 755 15.06 -17.57 -23.57
N ALA A 756 14.05 -16.69 -23.57
CA ALA A 756 13.38 -16.06 -24.71
C ALA A 756 12.90 -16.91 -25.92
N LYS A 757 11.58 -17.11 -26.02
CA LYS A 757 10.74 -16.82 -27.21
C LYS A 757 9.25 -17.01 -26.90
N GLN A 758 8.38 -16.09 -27.33
CA GLN A 758 6.92 -16.22 -27.14
C GLN A 758 6.09 -15.67 -28.31
N GLN A 759 4.87 -16.19 -28.40
CA GLN A 759 3.75 -15.69 -29.20
C GLN A 759 2.47 -15.63 -28.31
N THR A 760 1.49 -14.85 -28.76
CA THR A 760 0.21 -14.49 -28.10
C THR A 760 -0.81 -15.67 -28.07
N PRO A 761 -2.04 -15.57 -27.50
CA PRO A 761 -2.68 -14.44 -26.78
C PRO A 761 -3.33 -14.76 -25.40
N ASN A 762 -3.82 -13.70 -24.73
CA ASN A 762 -4.96 -13.54 -23.79
C ASN A 762 -5.35 -14.62 -22.74
N ALA A 763 -5.40 -14.24 -21.45
CA ALA A 763 -6.59 -14.34 -20.56
C ALA A 763 -6.38 -13.77 -19.13
N SER A 764 -7.36 -13.00 -18.63
CA SER A 764 -7.76 -12.72 -17.22
C SER A 764 -6.78 -12.88 -16.04
N ASP A 765 -6.51 -11.77 -15.33
CA ASP A 765 -5.91 -11.76 -13.98
C ASP A 765 -6.92 -12.15 -12.87
N PRO A 766 -6.53 -12.93 -11.84
CA PRO A 766 -7.39 -13.27 -10.70
C PRO A 766 -7.19 -12.34 -9.50
N GLU A 767 -8.25 -11.69 -9.04
CA GLU A 767 -8.21 -10.79 -7.87
C GLU A 767 -7.98 -11.51 -6.52
N SER A 768 -7.41 -10.73 -5.58
CA SER A 768 -7.00 -11.16 -4.24
C SER A 768 -8.19 -11.51 -3.33
N PRO A 769 -8.07 -12.54 -2.47
CA PRO A 769 -8.96 -12.72 -1.32
C PRO A 769 -8.38 -12.01 -0.09
N VAL A 770 -9.11 -11.02 0.47
CA VAL A 770 -8.77 -10.47 1.79
C VAL A 770 -8.77 -11.61 2.82
N SER A 771 -7.64 -11.81 3.50
CA SER A 771 -7.54 -12.74 4.61
C SER A 771 -7.79 -11.97 5.91
N PRO A 772 -8.88 -12.23 6.66
CA PRO A 772 -9.31 -11.42 7.81
C PRO A 772 -8.50 -11.75 9.08
N LEU A 773 -7.18 -11.84 8.93
CA LEU A 773 -6.20 -12.25 9.95
C LEU A 773 -5.09 -11.20 10.12
N LEU A 774 -5.26 -10.03 9.50
CA LEU A 774 -4.42 -8.85 9.60
C LEU A 774 -5.28 -7.66 10.03
N THR A 775 -5.52 -7.56 11.33
CA THR A 775 -6.02 -6.35 11.98
C THR A 775 -4.85 -5.77 12.80
N SER A 776 -4.10 -4.83 12.21
CA SER A 776 -2.97 -4.18 12.85
C SER A 776 -3.42 -3.20 13.94
N ASP A 777 -2.65 -3.14 15.02
CA ASP A 777 -2.83 -2.16 16.10
C ASP A 777 -2.33 -0.76 15.65
N PRO A 778 -3.13 0.31 15.77
CA PRO A 778 -2.84 1.59 15.11
C PRO A 778 -1.59 2.32 15.62
N LYS A 779 -1.04 1.97 16.80
CA LYS A 779 0.20 2.59 17.30
C LYS A 779 1.39 2.37 16.36
N ASN A 780 1.48 1.21 15.68
CA ASN A 780 2.70 0.82 14.96
C ASN A 780 2.68 1.15 13.45
N GLU A 781 1.66 1.86 12.94
CA GLU A 781 1.57 2.19 11.50
C GLU A 781 2.44 3.37 11.06
N ARG A 782 2.98 4.20 11.97
CA ARG A 782 3.79 5.39 11.61
C ARG A 782 5.11 5.05 10.90
N SER A 783 5.69 3.87 11.13
CA SER A 783 6.94 3.44 10.50
C SER A 783 6.72 2.71 9.17
N HIS A 784 5.69 1.86 9.07
CA HIS A 784 5.49 0.94 7.94
C HIS A 784 4.35 1.32 6.96
N SER A 785 3.55 2.35 7.24
CA SER A 785 2.47 2.78 6.32
C SER A 785 2.95 3.25 4.94
N LYS A 786 4.24 3.58 4.76
CA LYS A 786 4.83 3.92 3.45
C LYS A 786 4.80 2.76 2.43
N THR A 787 4.59 1.52 2.86
CA THR A 787 4.72 0.33 1.99
C THR A 787 3.56 0.10 1.01
N PHE A 788 2.39 0.75 1.17
CA PHE A 788 1.17 0.38 0.41
C PHE A 788 0.64 1.37 -0.65
N THR A 789 1.42 2.38 -1.07
CA THR A 789 1.06 3.26 -2.21
C THR A 789 2.20 3.60 -3.18
N ARG A 790 2.87 2.57 -3.73
CA ARG A 790 3.67 2.72 -4.98
C ARG A 790 3.20 1.76 -6.07
N SER A 791 1.97 1.96 -6.54
CA SER A 791 1.46 1.27 -7.74
C SER A 791 2.35 1.59 -8.94
N LYS A 792 2.60 0.59 -9.80
CA LYS A 792 3.56 0.69 -10.92
C LYS A 792 3.32 1.93 -11.78
N SER A 793 4.39 2.67 -12.03
CA SER A 793 4.44 3.80 -12.96
C SER A 793 4.28 3.31 -14.41
N GLN A 794 3.04 3.04 -14.82
CA GLN A 794 2.71 2.78 -16.22
C GLN A 794 2.84 4.07 -17.03
N VAL A 795 4.01 4.24 -17.64
CA VAL A 795 4.29 5.27 -18.64
C VAL A 795 3.44 4.99 -19.88
N ASN A 796 2.38 5.77 -20.07
CA ASN A 796 1.51 5.67 -21.24
C ASN A 796 2.12 6.42 -22.44
N TYR A 797 3.11 5.80 -23.08
CA TYR A 797 3.60 6.27 -24.38
C TYR A 797 2.47 6.24 -25.42
N VAL A 798 2.26 7.37 -26.09
CA VAL A 798 1.61 7.38 -27.41
C VAL A 798 2.64 6.81 -28.40
N PRO A 799 2.29 5.83 -29.26
CA PRO A 799 3.27 5.10 -30.05
C PRO A 799 3.73 5.88 -31.30
N THR A 800 4.56 6.90 -31.11
CA THR A 800 5.48 7.39 -32.15
C THR A 800 6.46 6.24 -32.47
N LYS A 801 6.66 5.92 -33.75
CA LYS A 801 7.39 4.71 -34.19
C LYS A 801 8.92 4.86 -34.10
N GLN A 802 9.51 4.46 -32.97
CA GLN A 802 10.92 4.09 -32.88
C GLN A 802 11.09 2.83 -32.00
N ASP A 803 12.01 1.95 -32.38
CA ASP A 803 12.18 0.61 -31.80
C ASP A 803 13.13 0.62 -30.59
N GLU A 804 12.59 0.71 -29.37
CA GLU A 804 13.29 0.31 -28.14
C GLU A 804 12.45 -0.64 -27.27
N SER A 805 13.11 -1.50 -26.49
CA SER A 805 12.53 -2.71 -25.92
C SER A 805 11.82 -2.50 -24.58
N GLY A 806 10.48 -2.49 -24.61
CA GLY A 806 9.64 -2.52 -23.39
C GLY A 806 9.72 -3.84 -22.59
N PRO A 807 9.29 -3.84 -21.31
CA PRO A 807 9.47 -4.97 -20.40
C PRO A 807 8.62 -6.20 -20.75
N VAL A 808 9.22 -7.38 -20.60
CA VAL A 808 8.62 -8.67 -21.00
C VAL A 808 7.74 -9.25 -19.89
N TYR A 809 6.43 -9.26 -20.10
CA TYR A 809 5.48 -9.90 -19.19
C TYR A 809 5.59 -11.44 -19.26
N SER A 810 5.80 -12.07 -18.12
CA SER A 810 5.82 -13.53 -17.98
C SER A 810 4.40 -14.12 -18.00
N LYS A 811 4.23 -15.31 -18.59
CA LYS A 811 2.97 -16.05 -18.48
C LYS A 811 2.84 -16.59 -17.05
N PRO A 812 1.66 -16.52 -16.40
CA PRO A 812 1.47 -17.09 -15.08
C PRO A 812 1.78 -18.60 -15.11
N PRO A 813 2.47 -19.15 -14.09
CA PRO A 813 2.82 -20.56 -14.07
C PRO A 813 1.54 -21.42 -14.03
N PRO A 814 1.49 -22.56 -14.74
CA PRO A 814 0.32 -23.42 -14.71
C PRO A 814 0.09 -23.92 -13.28
N PHE A 815 -1.17 -23.93 -12.82
CA PHE A 815 -1.55 -24.30 -11.44
C PHE A 815 -0.92 -25.63 -10.99
N TRP A 816 -0.77 -26.60 -11.91
CA TRP A 816 -0.12 -27.89 -11.65
C TRP A 816 1.36 -27.79 -11.20
N ARG A 817 2.08 -26.73 -11.58
CA ARG A 817 3.44 -26.45 -11.09
C ARG A 817 3.42 -25.99 -9.62
N LEU A 818 2.35 -25.35 -9.18
CA LEU A 818 2.10 -25.00 -7.77
C LEU A 818 1.69 -26.24 -6.96
N VAL A 819 0.74 -27.05 -7.47
CA VAL A 819 0.39 -28.37 -6.91
C VAL A 819 1.63 -29.25 -6.72
N ARG A 820 2.61 -29.18 -7.65
CA ARG A 820 3.84 -29.97 -7.54
C ARG A 820 4.70 -29.62 -6.33
N LEU A 821 4.60 -28.40 -5.79
CA LEU A 821 5.34 -27.99 -4.58
C LEU A 821 4.79 -28.66 -3.32
N SER A 822 3.47 -28.82 -3.21
CA SER A 822 2.82 -29.40 -2.02
C SER A 822 2.83 -30.93 -1.97
N PHE A 823 3.34 -31.63 -3.01
CA PHE A 823 3.44 -33.09 -2.97
C PHE A 823 4.40 -33.59 -1.88
N ALA A 824 5.30 -32.75 -1.36
CA ALA A 824 6.15 -33.12 -0.22
C ALA A 824 5.37 -33.19 1.11
N GLU A 825 4.22 -32.51 1.21
CA GLU A 825 3.31 -32.47 2.36
C GLU A 825 2.03 -33.30 2.14
N TRP A 826 1.96 -34.15 1.11
CA TRP A 826 0.73 -34.78 0.60
C TRP A 826 -0.12 -35.51 1.65
N LEU A 827 0.49 -36.13 2.66
CA LEU A 827 -0.23 -36.80 3.76
C LEU A 827 -1.13 -35.83 4.54
N TYR A 828 -0.63 -34.62 4.82
CA TYR A 828 -1.43 -33.58 5.48
C TYR A 828 -2.56 -33.08 4.56
N ALA A 829 -2.28 -32.93 3.27
CA ALA A 829 -3.29 -32.59 2.27
C ALA A 829 -4.45 -33.61 2.26
N VAL A 830 -4.16 -34.91 2.36
CA VAL A 830 -5.18 -35.98 2.42
C VAL A 830 -6.04 -35.87 3.68
N PHE A 831 -5.45 -35.75 4.88
CA PHE A 831 -6.24 -35.63 6.11
C PHE A 831 -7.07 -34.33 6.15
N GLY A 832 -6.51 -33.22 5.66
CA GLY A 832 -7.25 -31.95 5.51
C GLY A 832 -8.41 -32.09 4.52
N SER A 833 -8.20 -32.78 3.40
CA SER A 833 -9.25 -33.02 2.38
C SER A 833 -10.38 -33.89 2.91
N ILE A 834 -10.09 -34.87 3.78
CA ILE A 834 -11.12 -35.69 4.44
C ILE A 834 -11.96 -34.81 5.38
N GLY A 835 -11.32 -33.94 6.19
CA GLY A 835 -12.04 -32.96 7.02
C GLY A 835 -12.94 -32.04 6.19
N ALA A 836 -12.39 -31.45 5.11
CA ALA A 836 -13.12 -30.56 4.21
C ALA A 836 -14.31 -31.24 3.52
N ALA A 837 -14.16 -32.49 3.05
CA ALA A 837 -15.26 -33.23 2.42
C ALA A 837 -16.38 -33.56 3.42
N ILE A 838 -16.04 -33.93 4.66
CA ILE A 838 -17.03 -34.18 5.73
C ILE A 838 -17.76 -32.88 6.10
N PHE A 839 -17.03 -31.77 6.27
CA PHE A 839 -17.64 -30.48 6.62
C PHE A 839 -18.47 -29.88 5.46
N GLY A 840 -18.02 -30.03 4.21
CA GLY A 840 -18.82 -29.66 3.03
C GLY A 840 -20.13 -30.44 2.93
N SER A 841 -20.08 -31.73 3.25
CA SER A 841 -21.27 -32.60 3.30
C SER A 841 -22.28 -32.22 4.41
N PHE A 842 -21.86 -31.48 5.44
CA PHE A 842 -22.74 -31.10 6.56
C PHE A 842 -23.91 -30.24 6.10
N ASN A 843 -23.68 -29.19 5.29
CA ASN A 843 -24.72 -28.20 4.96
C ASN A 843 -25.96 -28.83 4.27
N PRO A 844 -25.83 -29.66 3.20
CA PRO A 844 -26.99 -30.31 2.58
C PRO A 844 -27.65 -31.36 3.51
N LEU A 845 -26.85 -32.13 4.26
CA LEU A 845 -27.38 -33.12 5.21
C LEU A 845 -28.18 -32.46 6.33
N PHE A 846 -27.71 -31.33 6.85
CA PHE A 846 -28.38 -30.56 7.89
C PHE A 846 -29.70 -29.97 7.38
N ALA A 847 -29.71 -29.39 6.18
CA ALA A 847 -30.94 -28.90 5.54
C ALA A 847 -31.98 -30.04 5.34
N TYR A 848 -31.52 -31.23 4.93
CA TYR A 848 -32.39 -32.41 4.80
C TYR A 848 -32.95 -32.89 6.15
N VAL A 849 -32.12 -33.04 7.18
CA VAL A 849 -32.58 -33.45 8.52
C VAL A 849 -33.51 -32.39 9.14
N LEU A 850 -33.27 -31.11 8.90
CA LEU A 850 -34.17 -30.02 9.29
C LEU A 850 -35.54 -30.16 8.62
N ALA A 851 -35.59 -30.45 7.32
CA ALA A 851 -36.84 -30.70 6.60
C ALA A 851 -37.59 -31.95 7.11
N LEU A 852 -36.87 -32.98 7.58
CA LEU A 852 -37.48 -34.15 8.23
C LEU A 852 -38.07 -33.82 9.61
N VAL A 853 -37.48 -32.89 10.38
CA VAL A 853 -38.08 -32.36 11.63
C VAL A 853 -39.35 -31.57 11.32
N VAL A 854 -39.35 -30.71 10.30
CA VAL A 854 -40.57 -30.00 9.86
C VAL A 854 -41.67 -30.99 9.45
N THR A 855 -41.31 -31.99 8.66
CA THR A 855 -42.26 -33.02 8.20
C THR A 855 -42.84 -33.80 9.37
N ALA A 856 -42.04 -34.10 10.40
CA ALA A 856 -42.52 -34.74 11.63
C ALA A 856 -43.55 -33.89 12.38
N TYR A 857 -43.37 -32.56 12.47
CA TYR A 857 -44.34 -31.65 13.11
C TYR A 857 -45.74 -31.66 12.48
N TYR A 858 -45.87 -32.01 11.20
CA TYR A 858 -47.15 -32.04 10.48
C TYR A 858 -47.71 -33.45 10.22
N ARG A 859 -46.85 -34.47 10.03
CA ARG A 859 -47.29 -35.85 9.71
C ARG A 859 -47.39 -36.81 10.89
N ALA A 860 -46.85 -36.48 12.07
CA ALA A 860 -46.82 -37.40 13.21
C ALA A 860 -47.69 -36.89 14.37
N GLU A 861 -48.58 -37.76 14.86
CA GLU A 861 -49.43 -37.46 16.03
C GLU A 861 -48.94 -38.16 17.31
N GLY A 862 -49.27 -37.58 18.46
CA GLY A 862 -49.07 -38.17 19.78
C GLY A 862 -47.67 -38.73 20.04
N HIS A 863 -47.61 -40.00 20.45
CA HIS A 863 -46.35 -40.65 20.84
C HIS A 863 -45.32 -40.77 19.70
N HIS A 864 -45.78 -40.83 18.44
CA HIS A 864 -44.88 -40.92 17.28
C HIS A 864 -44.14 -39.61 17.02
N LEU A 865 -44.80 -38.46 17.19
CA LEU A 865 -44.16 -37.13 17.12
C LEU A 865 -42.98 -37.03 18.10
N HIS A 866 -43.20 -37.48 19.34
CA HIS A 866 -42.18 -37.44 20.38
C HIS A 866 -40.95 -38.30 20.04
N TYR A 867 -41.16 -39.46 19.42
CA TYR A 867 -40.09 -40.35 18.96
C TYR A 867 -39.30 -39.78 17.78
N TYR A 868 -39.98 -39.37 16.70
CA TYR A 868 -39.31 -38.91 15.48
C TYR A 868 -38.50 -37.63 15.72
N VAL A 869 -39.06 -36.62 16.40
CA VAL A 869 -38.32 -35.37 16.65
C VAL A 869 -37.15 -35.60 17.61
N ASN A 870 -37.29 -36.44 18.65
CA ASN A 870 -36.16 -36.81 19.50
C ASN A 870 -35.03 -37.49 18.69
N LYS A 871 -35.37 -38.42 17.79
CA LYS A 871 -34.41 -39.11 16.94
C LYS A 871 -33.64 -38.13 16.05
N TRP A 872 -34.33 -37.21 15.38
CA TRP A 872 -33.68 -36.24 14.50
C TRP A 872 -32.86 -35.19 15.27
N CYS A 873 -33.33 -34.69 16.42
CA CYS A 873 -32.54 -33.79 17.25
C CYS A 873 -31.25 -34.45 17.77
N LEU A 874 -31.29 -35.74 18.16
CA LEU A 874 -30.10 -36.51 18.54
C LEU A 874 -29.11 -36.63 17.37
N ILE A 875 -29.60 -36.86 16.15
CA ILE A 875 -28.78 -36.90 14.94
C ILE A 875 -28.13 -35.52 14.68
N ILE A 876 -28.86 -34.41 14.83
CA ILE A 876 -28.29 -33.05 14.70
C ILE A 876 -27.18 -32.82 15.75
N THR A 877 -27.40 -33.19 17.01
CA THR A 877 -26.37 -33.09 18.07
C THR A 877 -25.13 -33.92 17.73
N CYS A 878 -25.30 -35.12 17.18
CA CYS A 878 -24.20 -35.96 16.69
C CYS A 878 -23.44 -35.29 15.52
N MET A 879 -24.16 -34.72 14.56
CA MET A 879 -23.57 -33.93 13.47
C MET A 879 -22.80 -32.71 13.99
N GLY A 880 -23.24 -32.08 15.08
CA GLY A 880 -22.51 -31.01 15.77
C GLY A 880 -21.14 -31.48 16.27
N ILE A 881 -21.07 -32.65 16.92
CA ILE A 881 -19.81 -33.25 17.39
C ILE A 881 -18.88 -33.61 16.21
N VAL A 882 -19.43 -34.23 15.16
CA VAL A 882 -18.68 -34.54 13.92
C VAL A 882 -18.15 -33.26 13.27
N THR A 883 -18.88 -32.16 13.33
CA THR A 883 -18.47 -30.86 12.78
C THR A 883 -17.26 -30.26 13.49
N VAL A 884 -17.15 -30.42 14.83
CA VAL A 884 -15.94 -30.03 15.58
C VAL A 884 -14.72 -30.79 15.05
N VAL A 885 -14.84 -32.11 14.90
CA VAL A 885 -13.76 -32.99 14.43
C VAL A 885 -13.39 -32.68 12.98
N ALA A 886 -14.37 -32.48 12.09
CA ALA A 886 -14.15 -32.16 10.69
C ALA A 886 -13.43 -30.80 10.48
N ASN A 887 -13.84 -29.76 11.21
CA ASN A 887 -13.17 -28.45 11.21
C ASN A 887 -11.73 -28.53 11.73
N PHE A 888 -11.50 -29.30 12.80
CA PHE A 888 -10.16 -29.57 13.30
C PHE A 888 -9.29 -30.24 12.23
N LEU A 889 -9.73 -31.35 11.62
CA LEU A 889 -8.97 -32.02 10.54
C LEU A 889 -8.69 -31.07 9.37
N GLN A 890 -9.71 -30.34 8.90
CA GLN A 890 -9.59 -29.41 7.78
C GLN A 890 -8.53 -28.33 8.05
N HIS A 891 -8.73 -27.49 9.07
CA HIS A 891 -7.88 -26.32 9.29
C HIS A 891 -6.50 -26.68 9.85
N PHE A 892 -6.39 -27.68 10.74
CA PHE A 892 -5.10 -28.05 11.32
C PHE A 892 -4.16 -28.63 10.26
N TYR A 893 -4.63 -29.57 9.42
CA TYR A 893 -3.76 -30.23 8.44
C TYR A 893 -3.52 -29.40 7.18
N PHE A 894 -4.49 -28.65 6.66
CA PHE A 894 -4.21 -27.66 5.60
C PHE A 894 -3.34 -26.51 6.12
N GLY A 895 -3.47 -26.12 7.39
CA GLY A 895 -2.59 -25.17 8.05
C GLY A 895 -1.13 -25.65 8.08
N ILE A 896 -0.88 -26.84 8.65
CA ILE A 896 0.45 -27.47 8.67
C ILE A 896 1.05 -27.59 7.25
N MET A 897 0.24 -28.01 6.27
CA MET A 897 0.67 -28.09 4.87
C MET A 897 1.06 -26.71 4.33
N GLY A 898 0.24 -25.69 4.61
CA GLY A 898 0.45 -24.31 4.19
C GLY A 898 1.72 -23.70 4.77
N GLU A 899 1.97 -23.83 6.07
CA GLU A 899 3.14 -23.22 6.72
C GLU A 899 4.45 -23.92 6.30
N LYS A 900 4.46 -25.26 6.22
CA LYS A 900 5.63 -26.00 5.71
C LYS A 900 5.94 -25.65 4.26
N MET A 901 4.92 -25.51 3.41
CA MET A 901 5.09 -25.05 2.04
C MET A 901 5.59 -23.59 1.96
N THR A 902 5.12 -22.71 2.85
CA THR A 902 5.54 -21.29 2.89
C THR A 902 7.01 -21.15 3.32
N GLU A 903 7.41 -21.86 4.37
CA GLU A 903 8.80 -21.91 4.84
C GLU A 903 9.75 -22.44 3.76
N ARG A 904 9.36 -23.54 3.10
CA ARG A 904 10.08 -24.13 1.96
C ARG A 904 10.23 -23.14 0.80
N ILE A 905 9.14 -22.46 0.40
CA ILE A 905 9.15 -21.47 -0.68
C ILE A 905 10.07 -20.30 -0.33
N ARG A 906 9.98 -19.74 0.88
CA ARG A 906 10.86 -18.66 1.35
C ARG A 906 12.34 -19.06 1.31
N ARG A 907 12.70 -20.24 1.84
CA ARG A 907 14.07 -20.75 1.76
C ARG A 907 14.55 -20.94 0.32
N MET A 908 13.69 -21.45 -0.58
CA MET A 908 14.03 -21.61 -2.00
C MET A 908 14.21 -20.27 -2.71
N MET A 909 13.33 -19.30 -2.48
CA MET A 909 13.42 -17.95 -3.04
C MET A 909 14.69 -17.25 -2.59
N PHE A 910 14.96 -17.19 -1.28
CA PHE A 910 16.17 -16.57 -0.73
C PHE A 910 17.44 -17.26 -1.23
N SER A 911 17.45 -18.59 -1.30
CA SER A 911 18.59 -19.34 -1.84
C SER A 911 18.86 -19.04 -3.33
N ALA A 912 17.81 -18.76 -4.12
CA ALA A 912 17.91 -18.41 -5.54
C ALA A 912 18.27 -16.93 -5.76
N MET A 913 17.78 -16.01 -4.91
CA MET A 913 18.22 -14.61 -4.89
C MET A 913 19.74 -14.56 -4.67
N LEU A 914 20.23 -15.26 -3.64
CA LEU A 914 21.66 -15.48 -3.35
C LEU A 914 22.35 -16.49 -4.31
N GLN A 915 21.93 -16.51 -5.58
CA GLN A 915 22.61 -17.14 -6.72
C GLN A 915 22.68 -16.21 -7.94
N ASN A 916 22.04 -15.04 -7.89
CA ASN A 916 22.11 -14.03 -8.93
C ASN A 916 23.43 -13.25 -8.88
N GLU A 917 23.90 -12.77 -10.03
CA GLU A 917 25.09 -11.93 -10.13
C GLU A 917 24.90 -10.57 -9.44
N VAL A 918 26.00 -9.94 -8.99
CA VAL A 918 25.99 -8.61 -8.37
C VAL A 918 25.32 -7.54 -9.26
N GLY A 919 25.43 -7.70 -10.59
CA GLY A 919 24.77 -6.82 -11.56
C GLY A 919 23.25 -6.78 -11.43
N TRP A 920 22.62 -7.90 -11.07
CA TRP A 920 21.17 -8.02 -10.92
C TRP A 920 20.64 -7.16 -9.76
N PHE A 921 21.36 -7.13 -8.64
CA PHE A 921 21.05 -6.32 -7.45
C PHE A 921 21.27 -4.81 -7.64
N ASN A 922 21.88 -4.37 -8.76
CA ASN A 922 22.03 -2.95 -9.06
C ASN A 922 20.80 -2.33 -9.74
N GLY A 923 19.81 -3.13 -10.15
CA GLY A 923 18.56 -2.64 -10.75
C GLY A 923 17.55 -2.20 -9.69
N GLU A 924 16.84 -1.09 -9.91
CA GLU A 924 15.88 -0.54 -8.94
C GLU A 924 14.80 -1.53 -8.50
N GLU A 925 14.33 -2.39 -9.43
CA GLU A 925 13.35 -3.46 -9.16
C GLU A 925 13.86 -4.54 -8.19
N ASN A 926 15.18 -4.67 -8.03
CA ASN A 926 15.85 -5.66 -7.17
C ASN A 926 16.52 -5.03 -5.93
N SER A 927 16.05 -3.85 -5.53
CA SER A 927 16.42 -3.19 -4.27
C SER A 927 16.10 -4.07 -3.05
N GLY A 928 16.88 -3.92 -1.97
CA GLY A 928 16.79 -4.76 -0.77
C GLY A 928 15.38 -4.83 -0.19
N ASP A 929 14.77 -3.67 0.02
CA ASP A 929 13.40 -3.48 0.49
C ASP A 929 12.41 -4.25 -0.40
N THR A 930 12.51 -4.09 -1.72
CA THR A 930 11.63 -4.71 -2.71
C THR A 930 11.77 -6.24 -2.70
N LEU A 931 12.99 -6.76 -2.62
CA LEU A 931 13.25 -8.20 -2.52
C LEU A 931 12.78 -8.79 -1.18
N SER A 932 12.93 -8.06 -0.07
CA SER A 932 12.38 -8.41 1.25
C SER A 932 10.84 -8.48 1.20
N ILE A 933 10.19 -7.49 0.58
CA ILE A 933 8.74 -7.45 0.36
C ILE A 933 8.26 -8.63 -0.53
N HIS A 934 8.99 -8.98 -1.59
CA HIS A 934 8.67 -10.17 -2.40
C HIS A 934 8.80 -11.48 -1.58
N LEU A 935 9.85 -11.60 -0.77
CA LEU A 935 10.10 -12.75 0.10
C LEU A 935 9.04 -12.87 1.23
N ALA A 936 8.49 -11.74 1.68
CA ALA A 936 7.35 -11.67 2.56
C ALA A 936 6.06 -12.15 1.88
N ASN A 937 5.68 -11.49 0.79
CA ASN A 937 4.32 -11.50 0.27
C ASN A 937 4.06 -12.59 -0.77
N ASP A 938 4.99 -12.89 -1.69
CA ASP A 938 4.72 -13.87 -2.74
C ASP A 938 4.57 -15.29 -2.16
N ALA A 939 5.34 -15.61 -1.11
CA ALA A 939 5.21 -16.86 -0.38
C ALA A 939 3.86 -17.00 0.33
N THR A 940 3.34 -15.94 0.96
CA THR A 940 2.03 -15.96 1.62
C THR A 940 0.88 -15.91 0.62
N PHE A 941 1.04 -15.23 -0.52
CA PHE A 941 0.09 -15.33 -1.63
C PHE A 941 0.01 -16.75 -2.19
N VAL A 942 1.13 -17.47 -2.37
CA VAL A 942 1.10 -18.89 -2.74
C VAL A 942 0.42 -19.75 -1.66
N ARG A 943 0.65 -19.47 -0.37
CA ARG A 943 -0.07 -20.14 0.75
C ARG A 943 -1.58 -19.96 0.65
N ALA A 944 -2.06 -18.73 0.44
CA ALA A 944 -3.47 -18.39 0.36
C ALA A 944 -4.13 -18.92 -0.93
N ALA A 945 -3.45 -18.79 -2.07
CA ALA A 945 -3.92 -19.26 -3.37
C ALA A 945 -3.99 -20.79 -3.46
N PHE A 946 -3.12 -21.50 -2.74
CA PHE A 946 -3.10 -22.96 -2.72
C PHE A 946 -3.85 -23.54 -1.51
N SER A 947 -3.33 -23.43 -0.29
CA SER A 947 -3.85 -24.18 0.87
C SER A 947 -5.28 -23.76 1.24
N ASN A 948 -5.50 -22.46 1.48
CA ASN A 948 -6.81 -21.95 1.91
C ASN A 948 -7.87 -22.23 0.83
N ARG A 949 -7.62 -21.82 -0.43
CA ARG A 949 -8.56 -22.03 -1.53
C ARG A 949 -8.82 -23.50 -1.87
N LEU A 950 -7.83 -24.39 -1.76
CA LEU A 950 -8.03 -25.83 -2.01
C LEU A 950 -8.98 -26.46 -0.98
N SER A 951 -8.84 -26.11 0.30
CA SER A 951 -9.75 -26.59 1.36
C SER A 951 -11.21 -26.20 1.09
N ILE A 952 -11.44 -24.93 0.72
CA ILE A 952 -12.76 -24.38 0.40
C ILE A 952 -13.30 -25.03 -0.88
N PHE A 953 -12.47 -25.20 -1.92
CA PHE A 953 -12.90 -25.84 -3.17
C PHE A 953 -13.35 -27.29 -2.97
N ILE A 954 -12.66 -28.06 -2.11
CA ILE A 954 -13.04 -29.45 -1.78
C ILE A 954 -14.33 -29.48 -0.96
N GLN A 955 -14.46 -28.59 0.04
CA GLN A 955 -15.66 -28.43 0.85
C GLN A 955 -16.88 -28.10 -0.01
N ASP A 956 -16.80 -27.09 -0.87
CA ASP A 956 -17.90 -26.64 -1.70
C ASP A 956 -18.24 -27.67 -2.80
N SER A 957 -17.24 -28.36 -3.35
CA SER A 957 -17.46 -29.48 -4.28
C SER A 957 -18.22 -30.64 -3.60
N ALA A 958 -17.85 -30.99 -2.36
CA ALA A 958 -18.58 -32.00 -1.59
C ALA A 958 -20.01 -31.56 -1.27
N ALA A 959 -20.21 -30.29 -0.90
CA ALA A 959 -21.54 -29.72 -0.65
C ALA A 959 -22.44 -29.80 -1.90
N VAL A 960 -21.93 -29.41 -3.07
CA VAL A 960 -22.67 -29.47 -4.35
C VAL A 960 -23.00 -30.91 -4.73
N VAL A 961 -22.04 -31.85 -4.64
CA VAL A 961 -22.28 -33.27 -4.95
C VAL A 961 -23.34 -33.87 -4.03
N VAL A 962 -23.25 -33.65 -2.72
CA VAL A 962 -24.23 -34.19 -1.76
C VAL A 962 -25.61 -33.54 -1.94
N ALA A 963 -25.68 -32.23 -2.23
CA ALA A 963 -26.94 -31.55 -2.52
C ALA A 963 -27.64 -32.09 -3.79
N ILE A 964 -26.88 -32.31 -4.87
CA ILE A 964 -27.41 -32.90 -6.11
C ILE A 964 -27.87 -34.34 -5.87
N LEU A 965 -27.09 -35.15 -5.14
CA LEU A 965 -27.47 -36.53 -4.82
C LEU A 965 -28.76 -36.59 -3.98
N ILE A 966 -28.89 -35.76 -2.94
CA ILE A 966 -30.12 -35.70 -2.13
C ILE A 966 -31.30 -35.24 -2.99
N GLY A 967 -31.15 -34.19 -3.80
CA GLY A 967 -32.21 -33.69 -4.67
C GLY A 967 -32.69 -34.74 -5.68
N MET A 968 -31.75 -35.43 -6.35
CA MET A 968 -32.05 -36.47 -7.34
C MET A 968 -32.68 -37.73 -6.74
N LEU A 969 -32.35 -38.07 -5.48
CA LEU A 969 -32.94 -39.19 -4.75
C LEU A 969 -34.33 -38.87 -4.18
N LEU A 970 -34.67 -37.60 -3.99
CA LEU A 970 -35.98 -37.17 -3.48
C LEU A 970 -36.99 -36.93 -4.61
N GLU A 971 -36.71 -36.00 -5.53
CA GLU A 971 -37.52 -35.80 -6.74
C GLU A 971 -36.66 -35.18 -7.85
N TRP A 972 -36.22 -36.04 -8.77
CA TRP A 972 -35.29 -35.71 -9.86
C TRP A 972 -35.78 -34.56 -10.74
N ARG A 973 -37.09 -34.38 -10.90
CA ARG A 973 -37.67 -33.30 -11.72
C ARG A 973 -37.46 -31.93 -11.10
N LEU A 974 -37.72 -31.79 -9.80
CA LEU A 974 -37.46 -30.56 -9.05
C LEU A 974 -35.95 -30.28 -8.98
N ALA A 975 -35.13 -31.32 -8.84
CA ALA A 975 -33.67 -31.20 -8.89
C ALA A 975 -33.16 -30.65 -10.23
N PHE A 976 -33.72 -31.07 -11.38
CA PHE A 976 -33.39 -30.47 -12.68
C PHE A 976 -33.81 -29.00 -12.79
N VAL A 977 -34.95 -28.61 -12.24
CA VAL A 977 -35.36 -27.19 -12.21
C VAL A 977 -34.42 -26.36 -11.32
N ALA A 978 -33.97 -26.89 -10.18
CA ALA A 978 -32.96 -26.25 -9.34
C ALA A 978 -31.61 -26.11 -10.06
N LEU A 979 -31.13 -27.16 -10.73
CA LEU A 979 -29.93 -27.12 -11.58
C LEU A 979 -30.05 -26.06 -12.68
N ALA A 980 -31.22 -25.90 -13.30
CA ALA A 980 -31.48 -24.88 -14.30
C ALA A 980 -31.47 -23.44 -13.76
N THR A 981 -31.63 -23.22 -12.45
CA THR A 981 -31.45 -21.89 -11.84
C THR A 981 -29.99 -21.53 -11.56
N ILE A 982 -29.07 -22.49 -11.49
CA ILE A 982 -27.66 -22.22 -11.15
C ILE A 982 -27.00 -21.20 -12.10
N PRO A 983 -27.17 -21.26 -13.44
CA PRO A 983 -26.61 -20.24 -14.34
C PRO A 983 -27.17 -18.82 -14.13
N ILE A 984 -28.40 -18.71 -13.59
CA ILE A 984 -29.02 -17.42 -13.25
C ILE A 984 -28.42 -16.89 -11.94
N LEU A 985 -28.22 -17.77 -10.96
CA LEU A 985 -27.59 -17.45 -9.68
C LEU A 985 -26.10 -17.10 -9.84
N THR A 986 -25.36 -17.71 -10.78
CA THR A 986 -23.96 -17.32 -11.05
C THR A 986 -23.87 -15.96 -11.73
N VAL A 987 -24.78 -15.62 -12.67
CA VAL A 987 -24.87 -14.26 -13.23
C VAL A 987 -25.19 -13.23 -12.14
N SER A 988 -26.12 -13.55 -11.23
CA SER A 988 -26.41 -12.71 -10.05
C SER A 988 -25.18 -12.52 -9.16
N ALA A 989 -24.47 -13.60 -8.81
CA ALA A 989 -23.26 -13.55 -7.97
C ALA A 989 -22.11 -12.78 -8.64
N ILE A 990 -21.97 -12.85 -9.97
CA ILE A 990 -21.00 -12.06 -10.74
C ILE A 990 -21.33 -10.56 -10.65
N ALA A 991 -22.60 -10.17 -10.79
CA ALA A 991 -23.02 -8.77 -10.64
C ALA A 991 -22.84 -8.26 -9.19
N GLN A 992 -23.15 -9.07 -8.18
CA GLN A 992 -22.80 -8.79 -6.78
C GLN A 992 -21.29 -8.62 -6.56
N LYS A 993 -20.45 -9.45 -7.20
CA LYS A 993 -18.99 -9.31 -7.12
C LYS A 993 -18.51 -8.01 -7.81
N MET A 994 -19.09 -7.66 -8.96
CA MET A 994 -18.77 -6.40 -9.66
C MET A 994 -19.13 -5.15 -8.83
N TRP A 995 -20.15 -5.24 -7.97
CA TRP A 995 -20.45 -4.23 -6.96
C TRP A 995 -19.43 -4.24 -5.81
N LEU A 996 -19.19 -5.41 -5.18
CA LEU A 996 -18.28 -5.54 -4.02
C LEU A 996 -16.80 -5.25 -4.32
N ALA A 997 -16.31 -5.54 -5.52
CA ALA A 997 -14.97 -5.15 -5.95
C ALA A 997 -14.84 -3.62 -6.16
N GLY A 998 -15.98 -2.93 -6.30
CA GLY A 998 -16.09 -1.59 -6.84
C GLY A 998 -15.70 -1.58 -8.32
N PHE A 999 -16.52 -0.98 -9.19
CA PHE A 999 -16.15 -0.77 -10.60
C PHE A 999 -15.19 0.42 -10.76
N SER A 1000 -14.12 0.37 -9.96
CA SER A 1000 -13.32 1.49 -9.52
C SER A 1000 -12.18 1.81 -10.48
N ARG A 1001 -11.58 0.80 -11.14
CA ARG A 1001 -10.37 0.97 -11.97
C ARG A 1001 -10.46 2.07 -13.03
N GLY A 1002 -11.63 2.33 -13.61
CA GLY A 1002 -11.84 3.46 -14.54
C GLY A 1002 -11.92 4.83 -13.84
N ILE A 1003 -12.70 4.92 -12.76
CA ILE A 1003 -12.93 6.16 -12.01
C ILE A 1003 -11.68 6.55 -11.19
N GLN A 1004 -11.01 5.57 -10.58
CA GLN A 1004 -9.70 5.69 -9.94
C GLN A 1004 -8.62 6.18 -10.92
N GLU A 1005 -8.59 5.69 -12.16
CA GLU A 1005 -7.63 6.19 -13.16
C GLU A 1005 -7.88 7.65 -13.52
N MET A 1006 -9.14 8.11 -13.55
CA MET A 1006 -9.44 9.53 -13.74
C MET A 1006 -9.12 10.37 -12.49
N HIS A 1007 -9.42 9.89 -11.28
CA HIS A 1007 -8.96 10.52 -10.04
C HIS A 1007 -7.42 10.62 -9.99
N ARG A 1008 -6.70 9.57 -10.43
CA ARG A 1008 -5.24 9.54 -10.50
C ARG A 1008 -4.70 10.58 -11.49
N LYS A 1009 -5.34 10.78 -12.64
CA LYS A 1009 -5.00 11.86 -13.58
C LYS A 1009 -5.22 13.25 -12.96
N ALA A 1010 -6.38 13.48 -12.33
CA ALA A 1010 -6.65 14.73 -11.61
C ALA A 1010 -5.65 14.98 -10.46
N HIS A 1011 -5.24 13.91 -9.78
CA HIS A 1011 -4.27 13.92 -8.68
C HIS A 1011 -2.83 14.16 -9.16
N LEU A 1012 -2.40 13.60 -10.29
CA LEU A 1012 -1.07 13.91 -10.88
C LEU A 1012 -0.91 15.40 -11.20
N VAL A 1013 -1.96 16.05 -11.72
CA VAL A 1013 -1.94 17.51 -11.98
C VAL A 1013 -1.77 18.29 -10.67
N LEU A 1014 -2.33 17.80 -9.55
CA LEU A 1014 -2.14 18.37 -8.22
C LEU A 1014 -0.75 18.08 -7.65
N GLU A 1015 -0.25 16.85 -7.77
CA GLU A 1015 1.06 16.44 -7.28
C GLU A 1015 2.17 17.23 -7.97
N ASP A 1016 2.14 17.35 -9.30
CA ASP A 1016 3.10 18.17 -10.03
C ASP A 1016 2.95 19.66 -9.72
N ALA A 1017 1.74 20.18 -9.47
CA ALA A 1017 1.56 21.58 -9.07
C ALA A 1017 2.12 21.89 -7.67
N VAL A 1018 1.97 20.95 -6.72
CA VAL A 1018 2.38 21.13 -5.32
C VAL A 1018 3.86 20.79 -5.10
N ARG A 1019 4.39 19.82 -5.83
CA ARG A 1019 5.84 19.59 -5.90
C ARG A 1019 6.58 20.80 -6.47
N ASN A 1020 5.97 21.47 -7.44
CA ASN A 1020 6.51 22.68 -8.07
C ASN A 1020 5.86 23.98 -7.54
N VAL A 1021 5.39 23.98 -6.28
CA VAL A 1021 4.58 25.08 -5.72
C VAL A 1021 5.28 26.43 -5.81
N TYR A 1022 6.60 26.49 -5.62
CA TYR A 1022 7.43 27.67 -5.83
C TYR A 1022 7.15 28.35 -7.18
N THR A 1023 7.16 27.61 -8.29
CA THR A 1023 6.88 28.13 -9.63
C THR A 1023 5.40 28.47 -9.83
N VAL A 1024 4.47 27.71 -9.23
CA VAL A 1024 3.03 28.02 -9.29
C VAL A 1024 2.70 29.33 -8.55
N VAL A 1025 3.39 29.59 -7.44
CA VAL A 1025 3.22 30.77 -6.59
C VAL A 1025 3.97 31.99 -7.13
N ALA A 1026 5.14 31.80 -7.76
CA ALA A 1026 5.88 32.81 -8.52
C ALA A 1026 5.02 33.41 -9.64
N PHE A 1027 4.52 32.59 -10.57
CA PHE A 1027 3.71 33.03 -11.71
C PHE A 1027 2.22 33.21 -11.37
N CYS A 1028 1.84 33.29 -10.08
CA CYS A 1028 0.46 33.43 -9.59
C CYS A 1028 -0.57 32.44 -10.21
N ALA A 1029 -0.08 31.28 -10.65
CA ALA A 1029 -0.80 30.33 -11.48
C ALA A 1029 -1.82 29.45 -10.73
N GLY A 1030 -1.92 29.56 -9.40
CA GLY A 1030 -2.81 28.74 -8.56
C GLY A 1030 -4.28 28.75 -9.01
N ASN A 1031 -4.80 29.91 -9.44
CA ASN A 1031 -6.14 30.03 -10.01
C ASN A 1031 -6.32 29.21 -11.29
N LYS A 1032 -5.28 29.10 -12.14
CA LYS A 1032 -5.32 28.32 -13.38
C LYS A 1032 -5.21 26.82 -13.11
N VAL A 1033 -4.38 26.41 -12.16
CA VAL A 1033 -4.32 25.02 -11.66
C VAL A 1033 -5.68 24.60 -11.09
N MET A 1034 -6.33 25.47 -10.31
CA MET A 1034 -7.69 25.26 -9.78
C MET A 1034 -8.74 25.09 -10.88
N GLU A 1035 -8.70 25.90 -11.96
CA GLU A 1035 -9.60 25.75 -13.11
C GLU A 1035 -9.43 24.37 -13.78
N LEU A 1036 -8.18 23.99 -14.08
CA LEU A 1036 -7.86 22.68 -14.68
C LEU A 1036 -8.31 21.51 -13.80
N TYR A 1037 -8.08 21.60 -12.49
CA TYR A 1037 -8.51 20.58 -11.52
C TYR A 1037 -10.05 20.47 -11.43
N ARG A 1038 -10.77 21.61 -11.48
CA ARG A 1038 -12.24 21.62 -11.51
C ARG A 1038 -12.81 21.05 -12.81
N LEU A 1039 -12.14 21.24 -13.95
CA LEU A 1039 -12.53 20.60 -15.22
C LEU A 1039 -12.39 19.07 -15.15
N GLN A 1040 -11.28 18.55 -14.61
CA GLN A 1040 -11.08 17.11 -14.38
C GLN A 1040 -12.13 16.53 -13.42
N LEU A 1041 -12.40 17.20 -12.29
CA LEU A 1041 -13.46 16.78 -11.35
C LEU A 1041 -14.86 16.76 -11.98
N ARG A 1042 -15.15 17.65 -12.94
CA ARG A 1042 -16.43 17.67 -13.66
C ARG A 1042 -16.62 16.48 -14.58
N GLU A 1043 -15.57 16.03 -15.29
CA GLU A 1043 -15.62 14.82 -16.11
C GLU A 1043 -15.85 13.58 -15.24
N ILE A 1044 -15.12 13.49 -14.12
CA ILE A 1044 -15.29 12.43 -13.12
C ILE A 1044 -16.71 12.39 -12.57
N TYR A 1045 -17.30 13.55 -12.23
CA TYR A 1045 -18.67 13.62 -11.71
C TYR A 1045 -19.71 13.07 -12.72
N ILE A 1046 -19.60 13.43 -14.00
CA ILE A 1046 -20.54 12.97 -15.04
C ILE A 1046 -20.43 11.45 -15.24
N GLN A 1047 -19.21 10.91 -15.26
CA GLN A 1047 -19.01 9.46 -15.34
C GLN A 1047 -19.55 8.76 -14.09
N SER A 1048 -19.23 9.25 -12.89
CA SER A 1048 -19.65 8.63 -11.62
C SER A 1048 -21.17 8.65 -11.42
N PHE A 1049 -21.87 9.67 -11.93
CA PHE A 1049 -23.34 9.68 -11.97
C PHE A 1049 -23.91 8.53 -12.82
N LEU A 1050 -23.47 8.41 -14.08
CA LEU A 1050 -23.91 7.34 -14.98
C LEU A 1050 -23.52 5.96 -14.45
N HIS A 1051 -22.32 5.83 -13.89
CA HIS A 1051 -21.78 4.57 -13.41
C HIS A 1051 -22.42 4.12 -12.10
N GLY A 1052 -22.63 5.02 -11.13
CA GLY A 1052 -23.38 4.75 -9.91
C GLY A 1052 -24.84 4.37 -10.17
N GLY A 1053 -25.44 4.94 -11.21
CA GLY A 1053 -26.76 4.52 -11.74
C GLY A 1053 -26.75 3.09 -12.27
N ALA A 1054 -25.77 2.74 -13.09
CA ALA A 1054 -25.63 1.39 -13.67
C ALA A 1054 -25.26 0.31 -12.64
N ILE A 1055 -24.38 0.63 -11.68
CA ILE A 1055 -23.99 -0.26 -10.59
C ILE A 1055 -25.20 -0.58 -9.69
N GLY A 1056 -25.98 0.43 -9.29
CA GLY A 1056 -27.20 0.22 -8.50
C GLY A 1056 -28.23 -0.64 -9.23
N PHE A 1057 -28.42 -0.41 -10.54
CA PHE A 1057 -29.29 -1.25 -11.37
C PHE A 1057 -28.81 -2.71 -11.40
N ALA A 1058 -27.51 -2.95 -11.62
CA ALA A 1058 -26.93 -4.29 -11.68
C ALA A 1058 -27.05 -5.04 -10.34
N PHE A 1059 -26.84 -4.34 -9.22
CA PHE A 1059 -27.03 -4.86 -7.87
C PHE A 1059 -28.49 -5.20 -7.57
N GLY A 1060 -29.43 -4.27 -7.83
CA GLY A 1060 -30.86 -4.52 -7.68
C GLY A 1060 -31.35 -5.69 -8.55
N PHE A 1061 -30.85 -5.80 -9.79
CA PHE A 1061 -31.17 -6.90 -10.70
C PHE A 1061 -30.60 -8.25 -10.22
N SER A 1062 -29.38 -8.27 -9.65
CA SER A 1062 -28.84 -9.46 -8.98
C SER A 1062 -29.76 -9.98 -7.88
N GLN A 1063 -30.23 -9.09 -7.00
CA GLN A 1063 -31.14 -9.46 -5.91
C GLN A 1063 -32.51 -9.93 -6.46
N PHE A 1064 -33.03 -9.26 -7.49
CA PHE A 1064 -34.25 -9.68 -8.19
C PHE A 1064 -34.18 -11.13 -8.70
N LEU A 1065 -33.06 -11.49 -9.36
CA LEU A 1065 -32.84 -12.85 -9.86
C LEU A 1065 -32.82 -13.88 -8.73
N LEU A 1066 -32.16 -13.57 -7.60
CA LEU A 1066 -32.05 -14.46 -6.44
C LEU A 1066 -33.44 -14.81 -5.86
N PHE A 1067 -34.29 -13.82 -5.62
CA PHE A 1067 -35.66 -14.07 -5.15
C PHE A 1067 -36.55 -14.72 -6.23
N SER A 1068 -36.33 -14.39 -7.51
CA SER A 1068 -37.09 -14.98 -8.63
C SER A 1068 -36.81 -16.47 -8.84
N CYS A 1069 -35.57 -16.93 -8.60
CA CYS A 1069 -35.25 -18.36 -8.62
C CYS A 1069 -36.03 -19.15 -7.55
N ASN A 1070 -36.18 -18.59 -6.34
CA ASN A 1070 -36.97 -19.18 -5.27
C ASN A 1070 -38.48 -19.21 -5.61
N ALA A 1071 -39.00 -18.14 -6.24
CA ALA A 1071 -40.38 -18.11 -6.73
C ALA A 1071 -40.64 -19.18 -7.82
N LEU A 1072 -39.72 -19.36 -8.77
CA LEU A 1072 -39.80 -20.36 -9.83
C LEU A 1072 -39.85 -21.79 -9.27
N LEU A 1073 -39.01 -22.09 -8.28
CA LEU A 1073 -38.99 -23.39 -7.59
C LEU A 1073 -40.30 -23.66 -6.84
N LEU A 1074 -40.84 -22.66 -6.14
CA LEU A 1074 -42.13 -22.80 -5.44
C LEU A 1074 -43.30 -23.00 -6.43
N TRP A 1075 -43.29 -22.27 -7.55
CA TRP A 1075 -44.29 -22.42 -8.61
C TRP A 1075 -44.24 -23.81 -9.28
N TYR A 1076 -43.03 -24.31 -9.58
CA TYR A 1076 -42.88 -25.68 -10.11
C TYR A 1076 -43.30 -26.75 -9.09
N THR A 1077 -43.00 -26.54 -7.81
CA THR A 1077 -43.47 -27.41 -6.72
C THR A 1077 -45.00 -27.50 -6.68
N ALA A 1078 -45.70 -26.38 -6.88
CA ALA A 1078 -47.16 -26.37 -7.00
C ALA A 1078 -47.66 -27.23 -8.18
N ILE A 1079 -46.97 -27.17 -9.34
CA ILE A 1079 -47.30 -27.96 -10.53
C ILE A 1079 -47.10 -29.47 -10.27
N SER A 1080 -46.02 -29.88 -9.62
CA SER A 1080 -45.79 -31.29 -9.26
C SER A 1080 -46.91 -31.83 -8.36
N ILE A 1081 -47.26 -31.08 -7.30
CA ILE A 1081 -48.37 -31.41 -6.39
C ILE A 1081 -49.69 -31.53 -7.16
N LYS A 1082 -50.01 -30.57 -8.04
CA LYS A 1082 -51.24 -30.61 -8.85
C LYS A 1082 -51.31 -31.83 -9.78
N ASN A 1083 -50.18 -32.24 -10.35
CA ASN A 1083 -50.09 -33.36 -11.28
C ASN A 1083 -49.99 -34.73 -10.58
N GLY A 1084 -50.01 -34.78 -9.24
CA GLY A 1084 -49.92 -36.03 -8.48
C GLY A 1084 -48.51 -36.66 -8.49
N TYR A 1085 -47.47 -35.85 -8.67
CA TYR A 1085 -46.08 -36.27 -8.48
C TYR A 1085 -45.71 -35.98 -7.02
N TYR A 1086 -45.68 -37.05 -6.22
CA TYR A 1086 -45.55 -37.07 -4.75
C TYR A 1086 -44.16 -37.50 -4.28
#